data_AF-A0AAD3H9Z5-F1
#
_entry.id   AF-A0AAD3H9Z5-F1
#
_cell.length_a   1.000
_cell.length_b   1.000
_cell.length_c   1.000
_cell.angle_alpha   90.00
_cell.angle_beta   90.00
_cell.angle_gamma   90.00
#
_symmetry.space_group_name_H-M   'P 1'
#
loop_
_entity.id
_entity.type
_entity.pdbx_description
1 polymer ?
#
loop_
_entity_poly.entity_id
_entity_poly.type
_entity_poly.pdbx_seq_one_letter_code
_entity_poly.pdbx_strand_id
1 'polypeptide(L)'
;MESFKKRQRLAKDELVTTADEDTTNESTHQYSSNRINSLRSKLIDLSHEYPELIDIKEFPMIMQTLKYKQLKLENEEKCPLYKLPQDMFNKCLSFLDKSYGFVAPVSKHFHRSYTLTFGDTETRVDFKGLSKEAGVYLIESLSHEFSSEEQRWSVARFLLRPGSPELTFTFTDYLMHKAARQGNLEVYKYFLENGHDVLRGQSRNWNLFRKLGENGHLHILQYLKEEHYFYQGFCYSAIGAAYGGQVDIIDWMHNEIDCFSNEGAGNLIEECLEEALEYGRIEVIKWFDKHFEYEEILIERVVATANLDTIKFYMETKWPFPWTQSFAEELEDKIIETENIDIIKYFVENGFQFTTKSTQTAAELEDVYILKYLITLGVELRLDEIPDKETYSFEWMKFRFEKERVWWTNASIVRCMKRHSADFSIKMLRYLHERNCPLGSLEGSASLMHIFMSFVDMDILKYVVHKMSDIPGLKDDIVHVALDHEWVEGFKYVIQNLDGCSLPSMNDATFIYGHKLDFLKFCKSQGMKWVHTDIIPRDILHMVTRKDWDLLEWVTSEIGCHVLNSTHILEIAQYFDFRRDVLEHFYNNRFFLTKDIFKVAIEEYTEVIALKSLVEIGFKVDEDIFAFAMEIFDDEPTDKTIEILSFLVSNRCPQRKVFEV
;
A
#
# COMPACT_ATOMS: atom_id res chain seq x y z
N MET A 1 -15.35 51.64 39.79
CA MET A 1 -14.66 50.33 39.71
C MET A 1 -15.36 49.24 40.54
N GLU A 2 -15.60 49.41 41.85
CA GLU A 2 -16.31 48.39 42.66
C GLU A 2 -17.76 48.13 42.19
N SER A 3 -18.50 49.19 41.81
CA SER A 3 -19.86 49.06 41.24
C SER A 3 -19.88 48.22 39.95
N PHE A 4 -18.88 48.38 39.09
CA PHE A 4 -18.73 47.59 37.87
C PHE A 4 -18.40 46.11 38.18
N LYS A 5 -17.41 45.86 39.05
CA LYS A 5 -17.07 44.50 39.50
C LYS A 5 -18.26 43.80 40.19
N LYS A 6 -19.10 44.54 40.91
CA LYS A 6 -20.34 44.02 41.53
C LYS A 6 -21.38 43.64 40.49
N ARG A 7 -21.61 44.47 39.46
CA ARG A 7 -22.54 44.16 38.35
C ARG A 7 -22.05 42.98 37.51
N GLN A 8 -20.75 42.88 37.26
CA GLN A 8 -20.14 41.75 36.56
C GLN A 8 -20.29 40.45 37.35
N ARG A 9 -20.10 40.48 38.68
CA ARG A 9 -20.36 39.32 39.56
C ARG A 9 -21.84 38.94 39.60
N LEU A 10 -22.76 39.90 39.74
CA LEU A 10 -24.20 39.63 39.71
C LEU A 10 -24.64 39.01 38.37
N ALA A 11 -24.15 39.52 37.24
CA ALA A 11 -24.43 38.93 35.93
C ALA A 11 -23.85 37.51 35.80
N LYS A 12 -22.68 37.24 36.39
CA LYS A 12 -22.04 35.91 36.45
C LYS A 12 -22.84 34.95 37.34
N ASP A 13 -23.29 35.38 38.50
CA ASP A 13 -24.09 34.59 39.43
C ASP A 13 -25.48 34.29 38.83
N GLU A 14 -26.09 35.25 38.13
CA GLU A 14 -27.37 35.07 37.42
C GLU A 14 -27.24 34.13 36.20
N LEU A 15 -26.05 34.07 35.59
CA LEU A 15 -25.67 33.14 34.52
C LEU A 15 -25.49 31.69 35.00
N VAL A 16 -25.11 31.52 36.27
CA VAL A 16 -24.99 30.22 36.95
C VAL A 16 -26.37 29.73 37.36
N THR A 17 -27.23 30.59 37.92
CA THR A 17 -28.57 30.19 38.36
C THR A 17 -29.54 29.87 37.22
N THR A 18 -29.45 30.57 36.09
CA THR A 18 -30.21 30.23 34.86
C THR A 18 -29.79 28.89 34.22
N ALA A 19 -28.75 28.22 34.73
CA ALA A 19 -28.24 26.95 34.21
C ALA A 19 -28.83 25.69 34.88
N ASP A 20 -29.44 25.84 36.06
CA ASP A 20 -29.90 24.73 36.90
C ASP A 20 -31.42 24.50 36.87
N GLU A 21 -32.19 25.35 36.17
CA GLU A 21 -33.63 25.13 36.00
C GLU A 21 -33.86 24.02 34.96
N ASP A 22 -34.44 22.91 35.39
CA ASP A 22 -34.78 21.75 34.55
C ASP A 22 -35.70 22.14 33.39
N THR A 23 -35.16 22.11 32.18
CA THR A 23 -35.87 22.46 30.94
C THR A 23 -36.56 21.23 30.37
N THR A 24 -37.73 20.88 30.90
CA THR A 24 -38.57 19.81 30.34
C THR A 24 -39.85 20.33 29.68
N ASN A 25 -40.15 21.64 29.73
CA ASN A 25 -41.33 22.25 29.11
C ASN A 25 -40.95 23.28 28.02
N GLU A 26 -41.70 23.31 26.92
CA GLU A 26 -41.53 24.28 25.81
C GLU A 26 -41.62 25.74 26.29
N SER A 27 -42.51 26.03 27.24
CA SER A 27 -42.67 27.37 27.83
C SER A 27 -41.44 27.84 28.62
N THR A 28 -40.75 26.91 29.31
CA THR A 28 -39.50 27.19 30.02
C THR A 28 -38.30 27.32 29.08
N HIS A 29 -38.32 26.65 27.92
CA HIS A 29 -37.27 26.76 26.90
C HIS A 29 -37.25 28.11 26.19
N GLN A 30 -38.42 28.58 25.74
CA GLN A 30 -38.51 29.88 25.05
C GLN A 30 -38.24 31.05 26.00
N TYR A 31 -38.62 30.91 27.27
CA TYR A 31 -38.24 31.83 28.34
C TYR A 31 -36.72 31.88 28.55
N SER A 32 -36.06 30.71 28.60
CA SER A 32 -34.61 30.60 28.75
C SER A 32 -33.83 31.19 27.56
N SER A 33 -34.28 30.94 26.31
CA SER A 33 -33.65 31.50 25.10
C SER A 33 -33.74 33.04 25.05
N ASN A 34 -34.93 33.60 25.32
CA ASN A 34 -35.14 35.05 25.38
C ASN A 34 -34.31 35.70 26.50
N ARG A 35 -34.17 35.03 27.65
CA ARG A 35 -33.40 35.52 28.79
C ARG A 35 -31.90 35.49 28.53
N ILE A 36 -31.38 34.47 27.85
CA ILE A 36 -29.98 34.39 27.40
C ILE A 36 -29.66 35.51 26.40
N ASN A 37 -30.57 35.79 25.46
CA ASN A 37 -30.40 36.90 24.51
C ASN A 37 -30.41 38.27 25.21
N SER A 38 -31.27 38.46 26.20
CA SER A 38 -31.30 39.67 27.04
C SER A 38 -29.99 39.85 27.83
N LEU A 39 -29.47 38.79 28.45
CA LEU A 39 -28.20 38.81 29.20
C LEU A 39 -27.01 39.08 28.28
N ARG A 40 -26.98 38.48 27.09
CA ARG A 40 -25.94 38.71 26.08
C ARG A 40 -25.94 40.16 25.60
N SER A 41 -27.11 40.75 25.32
CA SER A 41 -27.23 42.17 24.96
C SER A 41 -26.72 43.08 26.08
N LYS A 42 -27.18 42.87 27.32
CA LYS A 42 -26.75 43.66 28.48
C LYS A 42 -25.24 43.60 28.73
N LEU A 43 -24.62 42.44 28.51
CA LEU A 43 -23.17 42.28 28.66
C LEU A 43 -22.37 42.94 27.53
N ILE A 44 -22.90 42.95 26.30
CA ILE A 44 -22.33 43.70 25.18
C ILE A 44 -22.41 45.21 25.46
N ASP A 45 -23.57 45.70 25.91
CA ASP A 45 -23.77 47.12 26.23
C ASP A 45 -22.80 47.59 27.33
N LEU A 46 -22.65 46.79 28.41
CA LEU A 46 -21.68 47.03 29.48
C LEU A 46 -20.22 47.02 28.99
N SER A 47 -19.91 46.22 27.97
CA SER A 47 -18.56 46.15 27.37
C SER A 47 -18.22 47.39 26.54
N HIS A 48 -19.22 48.01 25.91
CA HIS A 48 -19.05 49.28 25.20
C HIS A 48 -18.97 50.47 26.15
N GLU A 49 -19.69 50.43 27.28
CA GLU A 49 -19.74 51.52 28.26
C GLU A 49 -18.44 51.62 29.11
N TYR A 50 -17.76 50.50 29.39
CA TYR A 50 -16.55 50.47 30.23
C TYR A 50 -15.44 49.54 29.68
N PRO A 51 -14.87 49.81 28.49
CA PRO A 51 -13.93 48.92 27.81
C PRO A 51 -12.63 48.64 28.60
N GLU A 52 -12.16 49.61 29.39
CA GLU A 52 -10.92 49.49 30.17
C GLU A 52 -11.04 48.64 31.44
N LEU A 53 -12.28 48.30 31.83
CA LEU A 53 -12.57 47.47 33.00
C LEU A 53 -12.89 46.02 32.64
N ILE A 54 -12.90 45.68 31.35
CA ILE A 54 -13.13 44.31 30.88
C ILE A 54 -11.90 43.48 31.21
N ASP A 55 -12.07 42.45 32.03
CA ASP A 55 -11.05 41.41 32.15
C ASP A 55 -10.96 40.68 30.79
N ILE A 56 -9.90 40.99 30.05
CA ILE A 56 -9.64 40.50 28.68
C ILE A 56 -9.61 38.97 28.63
N LYS A 57 -9.36 38.28 29.75
CA LYS A 57 -9.40 36.82 29.81
C LYS A 57 -10.79 36.25 30.11
N GLU A 58 -11.56 36.87 31.01
CA GLU A 58 -12.86 36.32 31.44
C GLU A 58 -14.01 36.68 30.49
N PHE A 59 -14.03 37.88 29.91
CA PHE A 59 -15.18 38.33 29.10
C PHE A 59 -15.37 37.54 27.79
N PRO A 60 -14.32 37.24 27.01
CA PRO A 60 -14.45 36.34 25.85
C PRO A 60 -14.94 34.96 26.25
N MET A 61 -14.52 34.44 27.41
CA MET A 61 -14.93 33.15 27.93
C MET A 61 -16.42 33.11 28.30
N ILE A 62 -16.94 34.17 28.93
CA ILE A 62 -18.38 34.32 29.24
C ILE A 62 -19.21 34.43 27.96
N MET A 63 -18.77 35.23 26.99
CA MET A 63 -19.45 35.38 25.70
C MET A 63 -19.43 34.08 24.88
N GLN A 64 -18.33 33.32 24.94
CA GLN A 64 -18.23 32.00 24.34
C GLN A 64 -19.17 31.00 25.03
N THR A 65 -19.30 31.06 26.36
CA THR A 65 -20.22 30.23 27.14
C THR A 65 -21.69 30.55 26.84
N LEU A 66 -22.05 31.82 26.67
CA LEU A 66 -23.40 32.24 26.26
C LEU A 66 -23.72 31.76 24.83
N LYS A 67 -22.77 31.92 23.90
CA LYS A 67 -22.90 31.42 22.53
C LYS A 67 -23.05 29.90 22.49
N TYR A 68 -22.29 29.20 23.33
CA TYR A 68 -22.37 27.75 23.56
C TYR A 68 -23.77 27.34 24.03
N LYS A 69 -24.32 28.04 25.03
CA LYS A 69 -25.66 27.74 25.58
C LYS A 69 -26.79 28.05 24.59
N GLN A 70 -26.65 29.11 23.81
CA GLN A 70 -27.62 29.48 22.77
C GLN A 70 -27.66 28.43 21.66
N LEU A 71 -26.50 28.03 21.14
CA LEU A 71 -26.40 26.97 20.13
C LEU A 71 -27.04 25.67 20.63
N LYS A 72 -26.84 25.31 21.91
CA LYS A 72 -27.44 24.10 22.50
C LYS A 72 -28.98 24.10 22.39
N LEU A 73 -29.63 25.22 22.74
CA LEU A 73 -31.08 25.38 22.69
C LEU A 73 -31.63 25.37 21.26
N GLU A 74 -30.96 26.07 20.33
CA GLU A 74 -31.38 26.14 18.92
C GLU A 74 -31.30 24.79 18.19
N ASN A 75 -30.39 23.90 18.61
CA ASN A 75 -30.28 22.56 18.03
C ASN A 75 -31.32 21.57 18.59
N GLU A 76 -31.75 21.75 19.84
CA GLU A 76 -32.82 20.94 20.45
C GLU A 76 -34.17 21.15 19.75
N GLU A 77 -34.48 22.37 19.29
CA GLU A 77 -35.75 22.68 18.59
C GLU A 77 -35.83 22.13 17.16
N LYS A 78 -34.68 22.07 16.45
CA LYS A 78 -34.64 21.76 15.00
C LYS A 78 -34.38 20.29 14.67
N CYS A 79 -33.80 19.53 15.58
CA CYS A 79 -33.43 18.14 15.32
C CYS A 79 -34.52 17.16 15.78
N PRO A 80 -35.04 16.32 14.88
CA PRO A 80 -36.10 15.37 15.21
C PRO A 80 -35.69 14.28 16.19
N LEU A 81 -34.41 13.91 16.17
CA LEU A 81 -33.87 12.90 17.06
C LEU A 81 -34.11 13.29 18.53
N TYR A 82 -34.11 14.57 18.88
CA TYR A 82 -34.35 14.99 20.28
C TYR A 82 -35.83 14.93 20.70
N LYS A 83 -36.73 14.66 19.76
CA LYS A 83 -38.17 14.44 20.03
C LYS A 83 -38.50 12.96 20.26
N LEU A 84 -37.55 12.05 20.02
CA LEU A 84 -37.72 10.62 20.26
C LEU A 84 -37.87 10.33 21.77
N PRO A 85 -38.78 9.42 22.16
CA PRO A 85 -38.76 8.78 23.47
C PRO A 85 -37.39 8.21 23.78
N GLN A 86 -36.99 8.25 25.05
CA GLN A 86 -35.66 7.88 25.52
C GLN A 86 -35.22 6.46 25.10
N ASP A 87 -36.15 5.52 25.07
CA ASP A 87 -35.94 4.14 24.64
C ASP A 87 -35.73 4.03 23.12
N MET A 88 -36.53 4.74 22.32
CA MET A 88 -36.35 4.83 20.86
C MET A 88 -35.05 5.52 20.51
N PHE A 89 -34.73 6.59 21.22
CA PHE A 89 -33.48 7.32 21.08
C PHE A 89 -32.27 6.42 21.32
N ASN A 90 -32.29 5.63 22.40
CA ASN A 90 -31.23 4.67 22.71
C ASN A 90 -31.12 3.56 21.64
N LYS A 91 -32.26 3.09 21.11
CA LYS A 91 -32.27 2.13 19.99
C LYS A 91 -31.66 2.74 18.72
N CYS A 92 -31.98 3.99 18.40
CA CYS A 92 -31.34 4.71 17.28
C CYS A 92 -29.83 4.83 17.50
N LEU A 93 -29.41 5.16 18.72
CA LEU A 93 -28.00 5.22 19.07
C LEU A 93 -27.31 3.86 18.97
N SER A 94 -27.99 2.73 19.24
CA SER A 94 -27.39 1.40 19.09
C SER A 94 -26.98 1.03 17.66
N PHE A 95 -27.45 1.78 16.66
CA PHE A 95 -26.97 1.65 15.28
C PHE A 95 -25.58 2.28 15.04
N LEU A 96 -25.05 2.97 16.06
CA LEU A 96 -23.72 3.57 16.10
C LEU A 96 -22.76 2.65 16.88
N ASP A 97 -21.46 2.77 16.61
CA ASP A 97 -20.35 2.05 17.26
C ASP A 97 -19.74 2.90 18.41
N LYS A 98 -19.11 2.25 19.39
CA LYS A 98 -18.32 2.90 20.45
C LYS A 98 -17.17 3.76 19.91
N SER A 99 -16.72 3.54 18.66
CA SER A 99 -15.68 4.35 18.02
C SER A 99 -16.11 5.79 17.69
N TYR A 100 -17.40 6.13 17.82
CA TYR A 100 -17.87 7.49 17.60
C TYR A 100 -17.60 8.38 18.83
N GLY A 101 -17.16 9.61 18.57
CA GLY A 101 -16.88 10.60 19.60
C GLY A 101 -17.52 11.95 19.28
N PHE A 102 -17.89 12.70 20.30
CA PHE A 102 -18.45 14.04 20.16
C PHE A 102 -17.37 15.06 19.81
N VAL A 103 -17.63 15.86 18.77
CA VAL A 103 -16.72 16.93 18.33
C VAL A 103 -17.20 18.31 18.83
N ALA A 104 -18.36 18.35 19.52
CA ALA A 104 -19.01 19.60 19.93
C ALA A 104 -20.10 19.35 21.01
N PRO A 105 -20.64 20.41 21.64
CA PRO A 105 -21.60 20.26 22.73
C PRO A 105 -23.00 19.82 22.32
N VAL A 106 -23.42 18.65 22.79
CA VAL A 106 -24.75 18.07 22.54
C VAL A 106 -25.78 18.40 23.64
N SER A 107 -27.06 18.12 23.39
CA SER A 107 -28.13 18.26 24.38
C SER A 107 -27.86 17.42 25.63
N LYS A 108 -28.39 17.82 26.80
CA LYS A 108 -28.26 16.99 28.03
C LYS A 108 -28.89 15.61 27.80
N HIS A 109 -30.00 15.58 27.06
CA HIS A 109 -30.71 14.37 26.70
C HIS A 109 -29.85 13.42 25.85
N PHE A 110 -29.22 13.91 24.77
CA PHE A 110 -28.33 13.09 23.94
C PHE A 110 -27.12 12.63 24.72
N HIS A 111 -26.46 13.53 25.43
CA HIS A 111 -25.28 13.20 26.21
C HIS A 111 -25.56 12.06 27.20
N ARG A 112 -26.66 12.18 27.96
CA ARG A 112 -27.09 11.16 28.91
C ARG A 112 -27.36 9.82 28.21
N SER A 113 -28.11 9.83 27.13
CA SER A 113 -28.50 8.64 26.37
C SER A 113 -27.30 7.92 25.75
N TYR A 114 -26.38 8.69 25.18
CA TYR A 114 -25.17 8.17 24.56
C TYR A 114 -24.21 7.58 25.60
N THR A 115 -24.04 8.28 26.73
CA THR A 115 -23.25 7.79 27.86
C THR A 115 -23.86 6.51 28.44
N LEU A 116 -25.19 6.43 28.51
CA LEU A 116 -25.89 5.20 28.91
C LEU A 116 -25.69 4.05 27.92
N THR A 117 -25.59 4.35 26.61
CA THR A 117 -25.49 3.34 25.55
C THR A 117 -24.04 2.84 25.37
N PHE A 118 -23.05 3.73 25.48
CA PHE A 118 -21.65 3.45 25.13
C PHE A 118 -20.67 3.54 26.30
N GLY A 119 -21.09 4.04 27.47
CA GLY A 119 -20.24 4.33 28.63
C GLY A 119 -19.65 5.75 28.58
N ASP A 120 -18.83 6.10 29.58
CA ASP A 120 -18.05 7.34 29.58
C ASP A 120 -16.99 7.29 28.46
N THR A 121 -17.29 7.90 27.32
CA THR A 121 -16.32 8.06 26.25
C THR A 121 -15.36 9.20 26.62
N GLU A 122 -14.05 8.95 26.65
CA GLU A 122 -13.03 10.00 26.79
C GLU A 122 -13.01 10.90 25.56
N THR A 123 -13.97 11.82 25.44
CA THR A 123 -13.96 12.86 24.42
C THR A 123 -13.44 14.15 25.05
N ARG A 124 -12.16 14.45 24.81
CA ARG A 124 -11.58 15.76 25.06
C ARG A 124 -12.36 16.80 24.26
N VAL A 125 -12.89 17.80 24.96
CA VAL A 125 -13.36 19.04 24.34
C VAL A 125 -12.14 19.78 23.81
N ASP A 126 -11.71 19.49 22.58
CA ASP A 126 -10.64 20.25 21.94
C ASP A 126 -11.23 21.54 21.37
N PHE A 127 -10.89 22.66 22.00
CA PHE A 127 -11.30 24.00 21.56
C PHE A 127 -10.44 24.52 20.39
N LYS A 128 -9.51 23.72 19.84
CA LYS A 128 -8.64 24.13 18.74
C LYS A 128 -9.03 23.50 17.40
N GLY A 129 -9.71 24.31 16.59
CA GLY A 129 -9.38 24.50 15.17
C GLY A 129 -9.88 23.45 14.19
N LEU A 130 -10.99 23.77 13.51
CA LEU A 130 -11.21 23.42 12.11
C LEU A 130 -11.88 24.64 11.46
N SER A 131 -11.23 25.19 10.45
CA SER A 131 -11.58 26.47 9.84
C SER A 131 -12.90 26.39 9.07
N LYS A 132 -13.52 27.56 8.85
CA LYS A 132 -14.81 27.72 8.16
C LYS A 132 -14.72 27.28 6.68
N GLU A 133 -13.53 27.26 6.11
CA GLU A 133 -13.26 26.94 4.70
C GLU A 133 -13.24 25.43 4.40
N ALA A 134 -12.92 24.55 5.38
CA ALA A 134 -12.89 23.10 5.17
C ALA A 134 -14.28 22.47 4.93
N GLY A 135 -15.36 23.16 5.34
CA GLY A 135 -16.74 22.68 5.20
C GLY A 135 -17.39 23.02 3.86
N VAL A 136 -16.95 24.09 3.19
CA VAL A 136 -17.53 24.52 1.90
C VAL A 136 -17.00 23.66 0.76
N TYR A 137 -15.73 23.21 0.83
CA TYR A 137 -15.14 22.31 -0.16
C TYR A 137 -15.72 20.88 -0.12
N LEU A 138 -16.23 20.44 1.04
CA LEU A 138 -16.93 19.16 1.18
C LEU A 138 -18.34 19.22 0.55
N ILE A 139 -19.04 20.35 0.67
CA ILE A 139 -20.44 20.46 0.20
C ILE A 139 -20.52 20.58 -1.32
N GLU A 140 -19.55 21.20 -1.99
CA GLU A 140 -19.51 21.20 -3.47
C GLU A 140 -19.06 19.85 -4.06
N SER A 141 -18.37 19.00 -3.29
CA SER A 141 -17.94 17.66 -3.71
C SER A 141 -18.92 16.53 -3.38
N LEU A 142 -19.95 16.77 -2.54
CA LEU A 142 -20.99 15.78 -2.19
C LEU A 142 -22.12 15.65 -3.25
N SER A 143 -21.94 16.17 -4.47
CA SER A 143 -22.98 16.16 -5.52
C SER A 143 -23.04 14.90 -6.39
N HIS A 144 -22.15 13.92 -6.23
CA HIS A 144 -22.31 12.59 -6.84
C HIS A 144 -21.71 11.49 -5.95
N GLU A 145 -22.55 10.50 -5.62
CA GLU A 145 -22.18 9.12 -5.24
C GLU A 145 -21.28 8.90 -4.01
N PHE A 146 -21.82 8.26 -2.96
CA PHE A 146 -20.98 7.64 -1.92
C PHE A 146 -21.22 6.14 -1.78
N SER A 147 -20.25 5.41 -2.30
CA SER A 147 -20.09 3.95 -2.32
C SER A 147 -19.15 3.41 -1.23
N SER A 148 -18.42 4.24 -0.47
CA SER A 148 -17.54 3.78 0.61
C SER A 148 -18.06 4.06 2.04
N GLU A 149 -17.76 3.16 2.96
CA GLU A 149 -18.05 3.30 4.38
C GLU A 149 -17.34 4.53 4.99
N GLU A 150 -16.14 4.87 4.50
CA GLU A 150 -15.28 5.97 4.94
C GLU A 150 -15.82 7.38 4.69
N GLN A 151 -16.56 7.54 3.60
CA GLN A 151 -17.25 8.79 3.29
C GLN A 151 -18.49 8.98 4.19
N ARG A 152 -19.19 7.89 4.57
CA ARG A 152 -20.28 7.94 5.56
C ARG A 152 -19.76 8.19 6.98
N TRP A 153 -18.58 7.66 7.32
CA TRP A 153 -17.89 7.92 8.59
C TRP A 153 -17.54 9.40 8.76
N SER A 154 -17.27 10.11 7.67
CA SER A 154 -16.97 11.55 7.67
C SER A 154 -18.21 12.39 7.94
N VAL A 155 -19.37 11.98 7.39
CA VAL A 155 -20.67 12.60 7.64
C VAL A 155 -21.13 12.35 9.09
N ALA A 156 -21.11 11.11 9.60
CA ALA A 156 -21.48 10.82 10.98
C ALA A 156 -20.61 11.56 12.02
N ARG A 157 -19.29 11.67 11.79
CA ARG A 157 -18.38 12.48 12.65
C ARG A 157 -18.70 13.97 12.61
N PHE A 158 -19.13 14.48 11.46
CA PHE A 158 -19.52 15.87 11.27
C PHE A 158 -20.92 16.18 11.84
N LEU A 159 -21.85 15.22 11.85
CA LEU A 159 -23.22 15.36 12.37
C LEU A 159 -23.31 15.45 13.89
N LEU A 160 -22.26 15.00 14.59
CA LEU A 160 -22.05 15.26 16.00
C LEU A 160 -21.63 16.72 16.28
N ARG A 161 -21.70 17.61 15.27
CA ARG A 161 -21.50 19.08 15.36
C ARG A 161 -22.85 19.84 15.31
N PRO A 162 -23.26 20.55 16.36
CA PRO A 162 -24.45 21.40 16.39
C PRO A 162 -24.28 22.69 15.58
N GLY A 163 -25.34 23.13 14.87
CA GLY A 163 -25.43 24.44 14.20
C GLY A 163 -25.64 24.41 12.68
N SER A 164 -25.94 23.26 12.07
CA SER A 164 -26.20 23.13 10.63
C SER A 164 -27.57 22.48 10.38
N PRO A 165 -28.64 23.28 10.21
CA PRO A 165 -30.02 22.78 10.09
C PRO A 165 -30.21 21.78 8.95
N GLU A 166 -29.55 22.00 7.82
CA GLU A 166 -29.60 21.16 6.61
C GLU A 166 -28.94 19.78 6.82
N LEU A 167 -27.98 19.69 7.73
CA LEU A 167 -27.19 18.47 7.96
C LEU A 167 -27.82 17.56 9.02
N THR A 168 -28.53 18.12 10.01
CA THR A 168 -29.34 17.36 10.96
C THR A 168 -30.36 16.43 10.29
N PHE A 169 -30.92 16.87 9.15
CA PHE A 169 -31.77 16.05 8.30
C PHE A 169 -31.00 14.82 7.77
N THR A 170 -29.79 15.01 7.23
CA THR A 170 -28.95 13.91 6.72
C THR A 170 -28.55 12.86 7.78
N PHE A 171 -28.43 13.22 9.06
CA PHE A 171 -28.21 12.25 10.14
C PHE A 171 -29.43 11.40 10.44
N THR A 172 -30.59 12.06 10.46
CA THR A 172 -31.88 11.42 10.67
C THR A 172 -32.14 10.43 9.52
N ASP A 173 -31.84 10.84 8.28
CA ASP A 173 -31.91 10.00 7.09
C ASP A 173 -30.98 8.78 7.20
N TYR A 174 -29.73 8.98 7.62
CA TYR A 174 -28.77 7.89 7.84
C TYR A 174 -29.29 6.85 8.84
N LEU A 175 -29.77 7.30 10.01
CA LEU A 175 -30.30 6.41 11.04
C LEU A 175 -31.56 5.68 10.56
N MET A 176 -32.42 6.36 9.81
CA MET A 176 -33.63 5.78 9.21
C MET A 176 -33.28 4.73 8.15
N HIS A 177 -32.31 5.00 7.26
CA HIS A 177 -31.78 4.00 6.32
C HIS A 177 -31.16 2.80 7.05
N LYS A 178 -30.41 3.03 8.14
CA LYS A 178 -29.78 1.95 8.90
C LYS A 178 -30.84 1.09 9.62
N ALA A 179 -31.84 1.71 10.23
CA ALA A 179 -32.98 1.02 10.85
C ALA A 179 -33.68 0.11 9.84
N ALA A 180 -33.95 0.62 8.63
CA ALA A 180 -34.58 -0.14 7.57
C ALA A 180 -33.69 -1.29 7.08
N ARG A 181 -32.39 -1.05 6.84
CA ARG A 181 -31.42 -2.11 6.46
C ARG A 181 -31.32 -3.22 7.50
N GLN A 182 -31.55 -2.92 8.77
CA GLN A 182 -31.52 -3.88 9.87
C GLN A 182 -32.89 -4.50 10.19
N GLY A 183 -33.96 -4.12 9.47
CA GLY A 183 -35.29 -4.68 9.69
C GLY A 183 -36.03 -4.11 10.89
N ASN A 184 -35.60 -2.99 11.46
CA ASN A 184 -36.24 -2.37 12.62
C ASN A 184 -37.40 -1.46 12.19
N LEU A 185 -38.56 -2.08 11.95
CA LEU A 185 -39.78 -1.38 11.53
C LEU A 185 -40.26 -0.35 12.56
N GLU A 186 -40.15 -0.64 13.85
CA GLU A 186 -40.64 0.26 14.92
C GLU A 186 -39.90 1.60 14.91
N VAL A 187 -38.57 1.56 14.78
CA VAL A 187 -37.77 2.79 14.66
C VAL A 187 -38.09 3.52 13.36
N TYR A 188 -38.30 2.78 12.26
CA TYR A 188 -38.61 3.36 10.96
C TYR A 188 -39.99 4.07 10.94
N LYS A 189 -41.04 3.43 11.48
CA LYS A 189 -42.39 4.00 11.68
C LYS A 189 -42.34 5.28 12.48
N TYR A 190 -41.61 5.24 13.60
CA TYR A 190 -41.51 6.37 14.49
C TYR A 190 -40.95 7.61 13.75
N PHE A 191 -39.91 7.44 12.93
CA PHE A 191 -39.36 8.55 12.14
C PHE A 191 -40.42 9.13 11.18
N LEU A 192 -41.19 8.29 10.50
CA LEU A 192 -42.25 8.71 9.59
C LEU A 192 -43.38 9.47 10.27
N GLU A 193 -43.90 8.94 11.39
CA GLU A 193 -44.96 9.57 12.19
C GLU A 193 -44.57 10.96 12.72
N ASN A 194 -43.26 11.20 12.90
CA ASN A 194 -42.72 12.48 13.35
C ASN A 194 -42.34 13.44 12.20
N GLY A 195 -42.72 13.10 10.96
CA GLY A 195 -42.54 13.94 9.78
C GLY A 195 -41.20 13.77 9.07
N HIS A 196 -40.46 12.70 9.34
CA HIS A 196 -39.20 12.37 8.66
C HIS A 196 -39.45 11.34 7.58
N ASP A 197 -39.54 11.83 6.36
CA ASP A 197 -39.81 11.01 5.20
C ASP A 197 -38.64 11.08 4.22
N VAL A 198 -37.67 10.16 4.38
CA VAL A 198 -36.54 9.98 3.44
C VAL A 198 -37.00 9.64 2.03
N LEU A 199 -38.23 9.15 1.87
CA LEU A 199 -38.81 8.77 0.59
C LEU A 199 -39.51 9.94 -0.11
N ARG A 200 -39.91 11.00 0.62
CA ARG A 200 -40.44 12.26 0.05
C ARG A 200 -39.30 13.19 -0.37
N GLY A 201 -38.89 13.09 -1.63
CA GLY A 201 -38.11 14.16 -2.28
C GLY A 201 -37.00 13.71 -3.23
N GLN A 202 -36.73 12.41 -3.38
CA GLN A 202 -35.72 11.95 -4.34
C GLN A 202 -36.18 10.75 -5.17
N SER A 203 -35.94 10.84 -6.47
CA SER A 203 -36.03 9.74 -7.44
C SER A 203 -34.92 8.66 -7.27
N ARG A 204 -34.25 8.58 -6.10
CA ARG A 204 -32.98 7.85 -5.92
C ARG A 204 -32.90 6.90 -4.71
N ASN A 205 -34.03 6.50 -4.12
CA ASN A 205 -34.02 5.55 -2.99
C ASN A 205 -34.01 4.06 -3.36
N TRP A 206 -33.70 3.73 -4.62
CA TRP A 206 -33.57 2.36 -5.10
C TRP A 206 -32.64 1.49 -4.23
N ASN A 207 -31.57 2.07 -3.69
CA ASN A 207 -30.64 1.42 -2.78
C ASN A 207 -31.30 0.90 -1.48
N LEU A 208 -32.24 1.66 -0.93
CA LEU A 208 -32.95 1.25 0.29
C LEU A 208 -33.84 0.05 0.00
N PHE A 209 -34.66 0.15 -1.04
CA PHE A 209 -35.57 -0.89 -1.49
C PHE A 209 -34.82 -2.18 -1.87
N ARG A 210 -33.73 -2.07 -2.65
CA ARG A 210 -32.85 -3.23 -2.95
C ARG A 210 -32.35 -3.89 -1.67
N LYS A 211 -31.91 -3.12 -0.68
CA LYS A 211 -31.39 -3.70 0.57
C LYS A 211 -32.46 -4.31 1.47
N LEU A 212 -33.69 -3.80 1.44
CA LEU A 212 -34.83 -4.40 2.11
C LEU A 212 -35.17 -5.77 1.49
N GLY A 213 -35.19 -5.84 0.16
CA GLY A 213 -35.34 -7.08 -0.60
C GLY A 213 -34.23 -8.08 -0.28
N GLU A 214 -32.97 -7.68 -0.42
CA GLU A 214 -31.79 -8.53 -0.17
C GLU A 214 -31.80 -9.14 1.24
N ASN A 215 -32.12 -8.32 2.24
CA ASN A 215 -32.06 -8.73 3.64
C ASN A 215 -33.34 -9.43 4.13
N GLY A 216 -34.37 -9.61 3.29
CA GLY A 216 -35.59 -10.33 3.67
C GLY A 216 -36.58 -9.53 4.53
N HIS A 217 -36.53 -8.19 4.51
CA HIS A 217 -37.35 -7.33 5.39
C HIS A 217 -38.75 -7.07 4.85
N LEU A 218 -39.52 -8.14 4.60
CA LEU A 218 -40.87 -8.10 4.02
C LEU A 218 -41.84 -7.20 4.81
N HIS A 219 -41.79 -7.23 6.15
CA HIS A 219 -42.66 -6.44 7.03
C HIS A 219 -42.49 -4.93 6.85
N ILE A 220 -41.29 -4.46 6.49
CA ILE A 220 -41.06 -3.05 6.16
C ILE A 220 -41.63 -2.72 4.79
N LEU A 221 -41.46 -3.60 3.80
CA LEU A 221 -42.02 -3.42 2.46
C LEU A 221 -43.56 -3.38 2.48
N GLN A 222 -44.18 -4.23 3.29
CA GLN A 222 -45.63 -4.23 3.52
C GLN A 222 -46.11 -2.92 4.13
N TYR A 223 -45.43 -2.43 5.16
CA TYR A 223 -45.74 -1.13 5.76
C TYR A 223 -45.57 0.02 4.75
N LEU A 224 -44.50 0.02 3.96
CA LEU A 224 -44.28 1.03 2.92
C LEU A 224 -45.37 1.01 1.83
N LYS A 225 -45.96 -0.14 1.52
CA LYS A 225 -47.10 -0.26 0.59
C LYS A 225 -48.35 0.41 1.18
N GLU A 226 -48.64 0.17 2.46
CA GLU A 226 -49.79 0.75 3.17
C GLU A 226 -49.73 2.28 3.21
N GLU A 227 -48.54 2.85 3.38
CA GLU A 227 -48.30 4.31 3.39
C GLU A 227 -48.28 4.97 1.99
N HIS A 228 -48.66 4.23 0.93
CA HIS A 228 -48.76 4.71 -0.46
C HIS A 228 -47.45 5.25 -1.07
N TYR A 229 -46.29 4.69 -0.70
CA TYR A 229 -45.01 5.05 -1.33
C TYR A 229 -44.92 4.61 -2.80
N PHE A 230 -44.19 5.40 -3.61
CA PHE A 230 -44.15 5.29 -5.09
C PHE A 230 -43.73 3.89 -5.59
N TYR A 231 -44.48 3.40 -6.58
CA TYR A 231 -44.41 2.05 -7.17
C TYR A 231 -43.04 1.68 -7.78
N GLN A 232 -42.26 2.67 -8.27
CA GLN A 232 -40.93 2.44 -8.87
C GLN A 232 -39.83 2.03 -7.87
N GLY A 233 -40.04 2.14 -6.56
CA GLY A 233 -39.08 1.62 -5.57
C GLY A 233 -39.16 0.09 -5.42
N PHE A 234 -40.34 -0.49 -5.62
CA PHE A 234 -40.60 -1.90 -5.31
C PHE A 234 -39.95 -2.86 -6.31
N CYS A 235 -39.76 -2.48 -7.58
CA CYS A 235 -39.01 -3.29 -8.54
C CYS A 235 -37.56 -3.52 -8.09
N TYR A 236 -36.88 -2.52 -7.51
CA TYR A 236 -35.54 -2.72 -6.94
C TYR A 236 -35.53 -3.68 -5.74
N SER A 237 -36.64 -3.78 -5.01
CA SER A 237 -36.76 -4.75 -3.92
C SER A 237 -36.92 -6.17 -4.45
N ALA A 238 -37.55 -6.36 -5.62
CA ALA A 238 -37.62 -7.66 -6.28
C ALA A 238 -36.22 -8.13 -6.70
N ILE A 239 -35.44 -7.25 -7.33
CA ILE A 239 -34.03 -7.53 -7.71
C ILE A 239 -33.21 -7.89 -6.47
N GLY A 240 -33.33 -7.10 -5.39
CA GLY A 240 -32.68 -7.38 -4.12
C GLY A 240 -33.10 -8.72 -3.52
N ALA A 241 -34.40 -9.04 -3.54
CA ALA A 241 -34.93 -10.31 -3.06
C ALA A 241 -34.40 -11.49 -3.89
N ALA A 242 -34.27 -11.34 -5.21
CA ALA A 242 -33.67 -12.34 -6.07
C ALA A 242 -32.19 -12.57 -5.74
N TYR A 243 -31.40 -11.51 -5.56
CA TYR A 243 -30.02 -11.58 -5.06
C TYR A 243 -29.92 -12.28 -3.69
N GLY A 244 -30.84 -11.95 -2.78
CA GLY A 244 -30.88 -12.46 -1.40
C GLY A 244 -31.46 -13.87 -1.25
N GLY A 245 -32.10 -14.41 -2.30
CA GLY A 245 -32.82 -15.69 -2.24
C GLY A 245 -34.16 -15.64 -1.49
N GLN A 246 -34.80 -14.47 -1.39
CA GLN A 246 -35.99 -14.22 -0.58
C GLN A 246 -37.29 -14.50 -1.36
N VAL A 247 -37.65 -15.77 -1.50
CA VAL A 247 -38.86 -16.21 -2.24
C VAL A 247 -40.14 -15.59 -1.69
N ASP A 248 -40.27 -15.43 -0.37
CA ASP A 248 -41.46 -14.84 0.26
C ASP A 248 -41.71 -13.39 -0.19
N ILE A 249 -40.64 -12.62 -0.44
CA ILE A 249 -40.75 -11.25 -0.93
C ILE A 249 -41.15 -11.26 -2.41
N ILE A 250 -40.55 -12.13 -3.22
CA ILE A 250 -40.90 -12.28 -4.64
C ILE A 250 -42.37 -12.68 -4.80
N ASP A 251 -42.83 -13.67 -4.02
CA ASP A 251 -44.22 -14.14 -4.04
C ASP A 251 -45.19 -13.04 -3.58
N TRP A 252 -44.86 -12.33 -2.51
CA TRP A 252 -45.65 -11.17 -2.07
C TRP A 252 -45.70 -10.09 -3.15
N MET A 253 -44.58 -9.75 -3.79
CA MET A 253 -44.56 -8.72 -4.83
C MET A 253 -45.39 -9.09 -6.05
N HIS A 254 -45.35 -10.36 -6.45
CA HIS A 254 -46.17 -10.86 -7.54
C HIS A 254 -47.67 -10.77 -7.22
N ASN A 255 -48.07 -11.27 -6.06
CA ASN A 255 -49.49 -11.37 -5.71
C ASN A 255 -50.11 -10.03 -5.30
N GLU A 256 -49.34 -9.18 -4.62
CA GLU A 256 -49.87 -8.00 -3.92
C GLU A 256 -49.54 -6.67 -4.60
N ILE A 257 -48.43 -6.61 -5.35
CA ILE A 257 -47.99 -5.40 -6.06
C ILE A 257 -48.23 -5.53 -7.56
N ASP A 258 -48.19 -6.75 -8.10
CA ASP A 258 -48.25 -7.04 -9.53
C ASP A 258 -47.11 -6.37 -10.32
N CYS A 259 -45.91 -6.31 -9.72
CA CYS A 259 -44.78 -5.58 -10.31
C CYS A 259 -44.19 -6.23 -11.57
N PHE A 260 -44.55 -7.49 -11.85
CA PHE A 260 -44.05 -8.28 -12.97
C PHE A 260 -44.97 -8.25 -14.21
N SER A 261 -46.15 -7.61 -14.15
CA SER A 261 -47.14 -7.61 -15.26
C SER A 261 -47.14 -6.36 -16.15
N ASN A 262 -46.50 -5.26 -15.72
CA ASN A 262 -46.52 -4.00 -16.46
C ASN A 262 -45.73 -4.09 -17.77
N GLU A 263 -46.10 -3.33 -18.81
CA GLU A 263 -45.46 -3.30 -20.16
C GLU A 263 -43.98 -2.81 -20.19
N GLY A 264 -43.29 -2.77 -19.05
CA GLY A 264 -41.84 -2.60 -18.90
C GLY A 264 -41.19 -3.59 -17.92
N ALA A 265 -41.93 -4.62 -17.49
CA ALA A 265 -41.50 -5.64 -16.53
C ALA A 265 -40.71 -6.78 -17.15
N GLY A 266 -40.63 -6.87 -18.49
CA GLY A 266 -39.75 -7.83 -19.19
C GLY A 266 -38.31 -7.74 -18.68
N ASN A 267 -37.77 -6.50 -18.62
CA ASN A 267 -36.46 -6.26 -18.03
C ASN A 267 -36.36 -6.66 -16.55
N LEU A 268 -37.45 -6.55 -15.77
CA LEU A 268 -37.40 -6.85 -14.33
C LEU A 268 -37.32 -8.36 -14.06
N ILE A 269 -38.07 -9.18 -14.80
CA ILE A 269 -38.01 -10.64 -14.68
C ILE A 269 -36.60 -11.12 -15.07
N GLU A 270 -36.08 -10.60 -16.18
CA GLU A 270 -34.71 -10.87 -16.63
C GLU A 270 -33.70 -10.46 -15.55
N GLU A 271 -33.69 -9.20 -15.10
CA GLU A 271 -32.78 -8.72 -14.05
C GLU A 271 -32.85 -9.57 -12.76
N CYS A 272 -34.05 -9.99 -12.34
CA CYS A 272 -34.19 -10.88 -11.18
C CYS A 272 -33.60 -12.27 -11.43
N LEU A 273 -33.82 -12.85 -12.62
CA LEU A 273 -33.26 -14.14 -12.99
C LEU A 273 -31.74 -14.08 -13.11
N GLU A 274 -31.18 -13.01 -13.65
CA GLU A 274 -29.74 -12.79 -13.74
C GLU A 274 -29.09 -12.79 -12.36
N GLU A 275 -29.65 -12.02 -11.42
CA GLU A 275 -29.17 -11.97 -10.03
C GLU A 275 -29.37 -13.32 -9.33
N ALA A 276 -30.52 -13.96 -9.52
CA ALA A 276 -30.75 -15.28 -8.93
C ALA A 276 -29.76 -16.33 -9.45
N LEU A 277 -29.41 -16.29 -10.74
CA LEU A 277 -28.40 -17.17 -11.34
C LEU A 277 -27.01 -16.89 -10.80
N GLU A 278 -26.55 -15.63 -10.88
CA GLU A 278 -25.22 -15.23 -10.44
C GLU A 278 -24.94 -15.66 -9.00
N TYR A 279 -25.94 -15.56 -8.12
CA TYR A 279 -25.82 -15.92 -6.70
C TYR A 279 -26.36 -17.32 -6.35
N GLY A 280 -26.67 -18.16 -7.35
CA GLY A 280 -27.07 -19.55 -7.17
C GLY A 280 -28.35 -19.75 -6.36
N ARG A 281 -29.33 -18.85 -6.48
CA ARG A 281 -30.60 -18.83 -5.73
C ARG A 281 -31.66 -19.72 -6.38
N ILE A 282 -31.45 -21.03 -6.30
CA ILE A 282 -32.28 -22.03 -6.98
C ILE A 282 -33.79 -21.95 -6.65
N GLU A 283 -34.16 -21.65 -5.41
CA GLU A 283 -35.58 -21.57 -5.03
C GLU A 283 -36.29 -20.38 -5.67
N VAL A 284 -35.57 -19.26 -5.89
CA VAL A 284 -36.09 -18.11 -6.63
C VAL A 284 -36.24 -18.46 -8.12
N ILE A 285 -35.25 -19.13 -8.70
CA ILE A 285 -35.29 -19.58 -10.09
C ILE A 285 -36.49 -20.51 -10.33
N LYS A 286 -36.68 -21.53 -9.48
CA LYS A 286 -37.82 -22.44 -9.54
C LYS A 286 -39.16 -21.70 -9.42
N TRP A 287 -39.21 -20.68 -8.58
CA TRP A 287 -40.40 -19.84 -8.43
C TRP A 287 -40.70 -19.09 -9.73
N PHE A 288 -39.71 -18.43 -10.35
CA PHE A 288 -39.92 -17.73 -11.63
C PHE A 288 -40.30 -18.68 -12.76
N ASP A 289 -39.65 -19.85 -12.88
CA ASP A 289 -39.97 -20.87 -13.89
C ASP A 289 -41.41 -21.40 -13.79
N LYS A 290 -41.93 -21.50 -12.56
CA LYS A 290 -43.31 -21.93 -12.33
C LYS A 290 -44.34 -20.84 -12.69
N HIS A 291 -43.98 -19.56 -12.60
CA HIS A 291 -44.93 -18.44 -12.67
C HIS A 291 -44.87 -17.66 -13.99
N PHE A 292 -43.77 -17.71 -14.74
CA PHE A 292 -43.58 -16.92 -15.97
C PHE A 292 -42.97 -17.73 -17.10
N GLU A 293 -43.33 -17.37 -18.33
CA GLU A 293 -42.56 -17.69 -19.53
C GLU A 293 -41.62 -16.50 -19.82
N TYR A 294 -40.33 -16.75 -19.94
CA TYR A 294 -39.28 -15.74 -20.19
C TYR A 294 -38.34 -16.21 -21.31
N GLU A 295 -37.53 -15.29 -21.87
CA GLU A 295 -36.57 -15.62 -22.93
C GLU A 295 -35.59 -16.71 -22.49
N GLU A 296 -35.16 -17.56 -23.43
CA GLU A 296 -34.28 -18.68 -23.13
C GLU A 296 -32.92 -18.19 -22.60
N ILE A 297 -32.65 -18.47 -21.33
CA ILE A 297 -31.37 -18.16 -20.69
C ILE A 297 -30.29 -19.02 -21.35
N LEU A 298 -29.18 -18.42 -21.79
CA LEU A 298 -28.09 -19.20 -22.36
C LEU A 298 -27.51 -20.19 -21.33
N ILE A 299 -27.39 -21.47 -21.70
CA ILE A 299 -26.88 -22.52 -20.80
C ILE A 299 -25.51 -22.21 -20.22
N GLU A 300 -24.66 -21.49 -20.98
CA GLU A 300 -23.33 -21.07 -20.54
C GLU A 300 -23.40 -20.22 -19.28
N ARG A 301 -24.42 -19.36 -19.17
CA ARG A 301 -24.68 -18.55 -17.98
C ARG A 301 -25.09 -19.42 -16.80
N VAL A 302 -25.89 -20.46 -17.04
CA VAL A 302 -26.28 -21.43 -16.00
C VAL A 302 -25.09 -22.24 -15.52
N VAL A 303 -24.22 -22.70 -16.42
CA VAL A 303 -22.99 -23.40 -16.05
C VAL A 303 -22.01 -22.46 -15.32
N ALA A 304 -21.93 -21.19 -15.73
CA ALA A 304 -21.12 -20.17 -15.07
C ALA A 304 -21.45 -19.97 -13.58
N THR A 305 -22.68 -20.32 -13.15
CA THR A 305 -23.08 -20.24 -11.73
C THR A 305 -22.29 -21.20 -10.84
N ALA A 306 -21.65 -22.22 -11.41
CA ALA A 306 -20.99 -23.31 -10.71
C ALA A 306 -21.86 -23.97 -9.61
N ASN A 307 -23.20 -23.87 -9.74
CA ASN A 307 -24.17 -24.46 -8.83
C ASN A 307 -24.78 -25.72 -9.46
N LEU A 308 -24.40 -26.88 -8.93
CA LEU A 308 -24.84 -28.18 -9.45
C LEU A 308 -26.37 -28.36 -9.43
N ASP A 309 -27.06 -27.85 -8.40
CA ASP A 309 -28.52 -27.99 -8.28
C ASP A 309 -29.25 -27.13 -9.32
N THR A 310 -28.74 -25.92 -9.59
CA THR A 310 -29.25 -25.06 -10.66
C THR A 310 -29.02 -25.69 -12.03
N ILE A 311 -27.81 -26.22 -12.29
CA ILE A 311 -27.51 -26.90 -13.54
C ILE A 311 -28.45 -28.10 -13.73
N LYS A 312 -28.59 -28.97 -12.72
CA LYS A 312 -29.52 -30.11 -12.78
C LYS A 312 -30.95 -29.68 -13.08
N PHE A 313 -31.44 -28.65 -12.40
CA PHE A 313 -32.80 -28.15 -12.61
C PHE A 313 -33.04 -27.73 -14.06
N TYR A 314 -32.15 -26.94 -14.65
CA TYR A 314 -32.29 -26.51 -16.04
C TYR A 314 -32.09 -27.64 -17.05
N MET A 315 -31.17 -28.57 -16.79
CA MET A 315 -30.95 -29.77 -17.62
C MET A 315 -32.18 -30.68 -17.68
N GLU A 316 -32.86 -30.84 -16.54
CA GLU A 316 -34.05 -31.70 -16.43
C GLU A 316 -35.31 -31.04 -17.03
N THR A 317 -35.37 -29.70 -17.06
CA THR A 317 -36.59 -28.96 -17.43
C THR A 317 -36.54 -28.29 -18.81
N LYS A 318 -35.40 -27.75 -19.22
CA LYS A 318 -35.26 -26.90 -20.41
C LYS A 318 -34.33 -27.48 -21.47
N TRP A 319 -33.21 -28.08 -21.06
CA TRP A 319 -32.17 -28.56 -21.98
C TRP A 319 -31.92 -30.06 -21.88
N PRO A 320 -32.86 -30.90 -22.34
CA PRO A 320 -32.67 -32.34 -22.32
C PRO A 320 -31.64 -32.80 -23.36
N PHE A 321 -30.79 -33.72 -22.96
CA PHE A 321 -29.81 -34.42 -23.80
C PHE A 321 -30.49 -35.18 -24.98
N PRO A 322 -29.82 -35.36 -26.14
CA PRO A 322 -28.43 -35.05 -26.45
C PRO A 322 -28.19 -33.69 -27.14
N TRP A 323 -27.01 -33.11 -26.88
CA TRP A 323 -26.55 -31.85 -27.46
C TRP A 323 -26.22 -31.95 -28.95
N THR A 324 -26.36 -30.83 -29.67
CA THR A 324 -25.71 -30.70 -30.97
C THR A 324 -24.19 -30.55 -30.79
N GLN A 325 -23.42 -30.93 -31.79
CA GLN A 325 -21.96 -30.87 -31.71
C GLN A 325 -21.46 -29.43 -31.47
N SER A 326 -22.00 -28.42 -32.15
CA SER A 326 -21.54 -27.04 -31.95
C SER A 326 -21.85 -26.52 -30.55
N PHE A 327 -22.97 -26.95 -29.98
CA PHE A 327 -23.37 -26.56 -28.62
C PHE A 327 -22.48 -27.19 -27.55
N ALA A 328 -22.02 -28.43 -27.77
CA ALA A 328 -21.06 -29.07 -26.88
C ALA A 328 -19.67 -28.40 -26.93
N GLU A 329 -19.23 -27.93 -28.10
CA GLU A 329 -17.93 -27.27 -28.29
C GLU A 329 -17.84 -25.90 -27.57
N GLU A 330 -18.95 -25.15 -27.52
CA GLU A 330 -19.04 -23.86 -26.80
C GLU A 330 -19.10 -24.06 -25.28
N LEU A 331 -19.79 -25.10 -24.81
CA LEU A 331 -19.98 -25.38 -23.39
C LEU A 331 -18.75 -26.01 -22.71
N GLU A 332 -17.89 -26.68 -23.48
CA GLU A 332 -16.76 -27.47 -22.97
C GLU A 332 -15.86 -26.67 -22.03
N ASP A 333 -15.39 -25.49 -22.46
CA ASP A 333 -14.52 -24.64 -21.63
C ASP A 333 -15.26 -24.16 -20.39
N LYS A 334 -16.55 -23.80 -20.54
CA LYS A 334 -17.31 -23.23 -19.45
C LYS A 334 -17.54 -24.22 -18.32
N ILE A 335 -17.68 -25.50 -18.64
CA ILE A 335 -17.78 -26.58 -17.65
C ILE A 335 -16.45 -26.69 -16.88
N ILE A 336 -15.31 -26.60 -17.55
CA ILE A 336 -13.99 -26.70 -16.91
C ILE A 336 -13.69 -25.46 -16.04
N GLU A 337 -14.08 -24.27 -16.51
CA GLU A 337 -14.00 -23.00 -15.78
C GLU A 337 -14.83 -22.97 -14.48
N THR A 338 -15.73 -23.93 -14.27
CA THR A 338 -16.44 -24.02 -12.97
C THR A 338 -15.52 -24.46 -11.83
N GLU A 339 -14.34 -25.01 -12.13
CA GLU A 339 -13.38 -25.56 -11.15
C GLU A 339 -14.04 -26.56 -10.16
N ASN A 340 -15.14 -27.19 -10.57
CA ASN A 340 -15.95 -28.08 -9.75
C ASN A 340 -16.03 -29.49 -10.36
N ILE A 341 -15.29 -30.42 -9.76
CA ILE A 341 -15.21 -31.82 -10.20
C ILE A 341 -16.58 -32.52 -10.24
N ASP A 342 -17.53 -32.13 -9.38
CA ASP A 342 -18.83 -32.80 -9.31
C ASP A 342 -19.73 -32.38 -10.47
N ILE A 343 -19.60 -31.14 -10.96
CA ILE A 343 -20.24 -30.68 -12.19
C ILE A 343 -19.67 -31.46 -13.38
N ILE A 344 -18.34 -31.57 -13.47
CA ILE A 344 -17.68 -32.31 -14.54
C ILE A 344 -18.11 -33.78 -14.56
N LYS A 345 -18.16 -34.43 -13.39
CA LYS A 345 -18.69 -35.81 -13.26
C LYS A 345 -20.14 -35.90 -13.73
N TYR A 346 -20.99 -34.96 -13.32
CA TYR A 346 -22.39 -34.94 -13.75
C TYR A 346 -22.52 -34.86 -15.28
N PHE A 347 -21.73 -34.01 -15.94
CA PHE A 347 -21.71 -33.95 -17.41
C PHE A 347 -21.25 -35.26 -18.06
N VAL A 348 -20.21 -35.91 -17.52
CA VAL A 348 -19.72 -37.22 -18.00
C VAL A 348 -20.78 -38.31 -17.81
N GLU A 349 -21.44 -38.36 -16.66
CA GLU A 349 -22.51 -39.32 -16.36
C GLU A 349 -23.69 -39.19 -17.33
N ASN A 350 -23.95 -37.96 -17.83
CA ASN A 350 -24.96 -37.69 -18.84
C ASN A 350 -24.43 -37.75 -20.29
N GLY A 351 -23.23 -38.31 -20.50
CA GLY A 351 -22.70 -38.63 -21.83
C GLY A 351 -21.97 -37.49 -22.55
N PHE A 352 -21.63 -36.40 -21.86
CA PHE A 352 -20.76 -35.35 -22.41
C PHE A 352 -19.36 -35.90 -22.67
N GLN A 353 -18.81 -35.61 -23.85
CA GLN A 353 -17.47 -36.07 -24.26
C GLN A 353 -16.50 -34.90 -24.26
N PHE A 354 -15.55 -34.94 -23.32
CA PHE A 354 -14.47 -33.95 -23.25
C PHE A 354 -13.37 -34.25 -24.28
N THR A 355 -12.77 -33.19 -24.80
CA THR A 355 -11.72 -33.24 -25.81
C THR A 355 -10.39 -32.74 -25.25
N THR A 356 -9.34 -32.76 -26.08
CA THR A 356 -8.03 -32.21 -25.70
C THR A 356 -8.13 -30.74 -25.25
N LYS A 357 -9.12 -30.00 -25.76
CA LYS A 357 -9.42 -28.63 -25.34
C LYS A 357 -9.68 -28.55 -23.84
N SER A 358 -10.52 -29.41 -23.27
CA SER A 358 -10.76 -29.48 -21.82
C SER A 358 -9.48 -29.64 -20.99
N THR A 359 -8.56 -30.50 -21.44
CA THR A 359 -7.30 -30.70 -20.71
C THR A 359 -6.36 -29.50 -20.82
N GLN A 360 -6.43 -28.75 -21.92
CA GLN A 360 -5.70 -27.50 -22.10
C GLN A 360 -6.29 -26.40 -21.22
N THR A 361 -7.62 -26.23 -21.21
CA THR A 361 -8.31 -25.28 -20.34
C THR A 361 -8.04 -25.59 -18.87
N ALA A 362 -8.14 -26.86 -18.44
CA ALA A 362 -7.81 -27.26 -17.07
C ALA A 362 -6.32 -27.02 -16.71
N ALA A 363 -5.43 -27.17 -17.70
CA ALA A 363 -4.02 -26.88 -17.54
C ALA A 363 -3.73 -25.37 -17.41
N GLU A 364 -4.43 -24.54 -18.18
CA GLU A 364 -4.35 -23.08 -18.11
C GLU A 364 -4.92 -22.56 -16.80
N LEU A 365 -5.96 -23.19 -16.24
CA LEU A 365 -6.48 -22.88 -14.90
C LEU A 365 -5.62 -23.48 -13.78
N GLU A 366 -4.65 -24.34 -14.11
CA GLU A 366 -3.77 -25.03 -13.17
C GLU A 366 -4.50 -25.98 -12.20
N ASP A 367 -5.71 -26.42 -12.54
CA ASP A 367 -6.46 -27.42 -11.77
C ASP A 367 -5.97 -28.83 -12.10
N VAL A 368 -4.97 -29.26 -11.33
CA VAL A 368 -4.37 -30.60 -11.43
C VAL A 368 -5.36 -31.72 -11.11
N TYR A 369 -6.39 -31.47 -10.29
CA TYR A 369 -7.36 -32.50 -9.91
C TYR A 369 -8.31 -32.81 -11.07
N ILE A 370 -8.88 -31.77 -11.67
CA ILE A 370 -9.70 -31.89 -12.88
C ILE A 370 -8.87 -32.48 -14.00
N LEU A 371 -7.65 -31.99 -14.22
CA LEU A 371 -6.79 -32.50 -15.28
C LEU A 371 -6.49 -34.00 -15.12
N LYS A 372 -6.18 -34.45 -13.89
CA LYS A 372 -6.00 -35.88 -13.60
C LYS A 372 -7.26 -36.68 -13.92
N TYR A 373 -8.43 -36.17 -13.56
CA TYR A 373 -9.70 -36.81 -13.85
C TYR A 373 -9.96 -36.93 -15.36
N LEU A 374 -9.78 -35.85 -16.13
CA LEU A 374 -9.91 -35.87 -17.59
C LEU A 374 -8.95 -36.88 -18.24
N ILE A 375 -7.71 -36.96 -17.77
CA ILE A 375 -6.74 -37.96 -18.24
C ILE A 375 -7.21 -39.39 -17.91
N THR A 376 -7.85 -39.62 -16.75
CA THR A 376 -8.42 -40.95 -16.43
C THR A 376 -9.58 -41.34 -17.33
N LEU A 377 -10.29 -40.36 -17.91
CA LEU A 377 -11.30 -40.60 -18.93
C LEU A 377 -10.70 -40.90 -20.32
N GLY A 378 -9.37 -40.82 -20.46
CA GLY A 378 -8.65 -41.08 -21.71
C GLY A 378 -8.47 -39.85 -22.60
N VAL A 379 -8.74 -38.65 -22.08
CA VAL A 379 -8.52 -37.39 -22.81
C VAL A 379 -7.02 -37.09 -22.88
N GLU A 380 -6.51 -36.85 -24.09
CA GLU A 380 -5.10 -36.56 -24.34
C GLU A 380 -4.72 -35.15 -23.83
N LEU A 381 -3.58 -35.04 -23.16
CA LEU A 381 -2.97 -33.76 -22.74
C LEU A 381 -1.75 -33.45 -23.61
N ARG A 382 -1.73 -32.28 -24.23
CA ARG A 382 -0.60 -31.76 -25.01
C ARG A 382 0.13 -30.67 -24.25
N LEU A 383 1.27 -31.02 -23.66
CA LEU A 383 2.04 -30.13 -22.77
C LEU A 383 2.78 -29.01 -23.52
N ASP A 384 3.05 -29.21 -24.80
CA ASP A 384 3.71 -28.29 -25.73
C ASP A 384 2.81 -27.15 -26.21
N GLU A 385 1.49 -27.33 -26.16
CA GLU A 385 0.50 -26.30 -26.55
C GLU A 385 0.15 -25.37 -25.37
N ILE A 386 0.62 -25.66 -24.14
CA ILE A 386 0.31 -24.85 -22.95
C ILE A 386 1.19 -23.60 -22.94
N PRO A 387 0.62 -22.38 -22.89
CA PRO A 387 1.39 -21.14 -22.95
C PRO A 387 2.30 -21.00 -21.74
N ASP A 388 3.58 -20.66 -21.96
CA ASP A 388 4.53 -20.39 -20.89
C ASP A 388 4.14 -19.12 -20.09
N LYS A 389 3.55 -19.31 -18.92
CA LYS A 389 3.30 -18.23 -17.96
C LYS A 389 4.57 -17.80 -17.20
N GLU A 390 4.56 -16.58 -16.68
CA GLU A 390 5.66 -16.08 -15.85
C GLU A 390 5.78 -16.80 -14.50
N THR A 391 4.65 -17.17 -13.92
CA THR A 391 4.54 -17.89 -12.65
C THR A 391 3.46 -18.97 -12.75
N TYR A 392 3.65 -20.06 -12.03
CA TYR A 392 2.74 -21.19 -11.91
C TYR A 392 2.63 -21.63 -10.45
N SER A 393 1.52 -22.25 -10.10
CA SER A 393 1.31 -22.90 -8.82
C SER A 393 2.25 -24.10 -8.62
N PHE A 394 2.50 -24.40 -7.34
CA PHE A 394 3.41 -25.48 -6.96
C PHE A 394 2.89 -26.87 -7.39
N GLU A 395 1.59 -27.10 -7.26
CA GLU A 395 0.96 -28.38 -7.64
C GLU A 395 1.00 -28.59 -9.17
N TRP A 396 0.78 -27.53 -9.95
CA TRP A 396 0.92 -27.57 -11.40
C TRP A 396 2.34 -27.98 -11.82
N MET A 397 3.34 -27.31 -11.25
CA MET A 397 4.75 -27.57 -11.53
C MET A 397 5.16 -29.00 -11.18
N LYS A 398 4.65 -29.52 -10.05
CA LYS A 398 4.82 -30.91 -9.65
C LYS A 398 4.22 -31.87 -10.68
N PHE A 399 2.98 -31.63 -11.10
CA PHE A 399 2.29 -32.46 -12.07
C PHE A 399 3.02 -32.48 -13.43
N ARG A 400 3.40 -31.30 -13.94
CA ARG A 400 4.13 -31.15 -15.21
C ARG A 400 5.46 -31.89 -15.17
N PHE A 401 6.22 -31.75 -14.07
CA PHE A 401 7.48 -32.48 -13.86
C PHE A 401 7.30 -34.00 -13.90
N GLU A 402 6.27 -34.52 -13.24
CA GLU A 402 5.99 -35.96 -13.22
C GLU A 402 5.60 -36.53 -14.60
N LYS A 403 4.97 -35.71 -15.45
CA LYS A 403 4.52 -36.09 -16.80
C LYS A 403 5.63 -35.98 -17.84
N GLU A 404 6.36 -34.87 -17.89
CA GLU A 404 7.39 -34.67 -18.92
C GLU A 404 8.56 -35.63 -18.71
N ARG A 405 8.92 -35.95 -17.45
CA ARG A 405 10.18 -36.68 -17.10
C ARG A 405 11.45 -36.09 -17.72
N VAL A 406 11.33 -34.96 -18.41
CA VAL A 406 12.35 -34.35 -19.23
C VAL A 406 12.71 -33.01 -18.59
N TRP A 407 13.84 -33.03 -17.87
CA TRP A 407 14.76 -31.91 -17.69
C TRP A 407 14.20 -30.64 -17.02
N TRP A 408 14.53 -30.51 -15.74
CA TRP A 408 14.50 -29.28 -14.95
C TRP A 408 15.34 -28.11 -15.52
N THR A 409 16.12 -28.32 -16.58
CA THR A 409 16.80 -27.27 -17.35
C THR A 409 15.87 -26.57 -18.33
N ASN A 410 14.59 -26.99 -18.39
CA ASN A 410 13.53 -26.25 -19.06
C ASN A 410 13.51 -24.80 -18.54
N ALA A 411 13.80 -23.86 -19.45
CA ALA A 411 13.85 -22.43 -19.16
C ALA A 411 12.58 -21.94 -18.46
N SER A 412 11.44 -22.58 -18.67
CA SER A 412 10.15 -22.23 -18.06
C SER A 412 10.10 -22.54 -16.56
N ILE A 413 10.66 -23.67 -16.11
CA ILE A 413 10.73 -24.01 -14.68
C ILE A 413 11.64 -23.04 -13.93
N VAL A 414 12.81 -22.78 -14.53
CA VAL A 414 13.80 -21.86 -13.98
C VAL A 414 13.28 -20.42 -14.00
N ARG A 415 12.60 -19.99 -15.06
CA ARG A 415 11.94 -18.68 -15.16
C ARG A 415 10.84 -18.54 -14.11
N CYS A 416 10.01 -19.57 -13.93
CA CYS A 416 8.96 -19.58 -12.91
C CYS A 416 9.55 -19.43 -11.50
N MET A 417 10.58 -20.21 -11.15
CA MET A 417 11.24 -20.09 -9.84
C MET A 417 11.79 -18.67 -9.61
N LYS A 418 12.49 -18.08 -10.59
CA LYS A 418 13.05 -16.72 -10.50
C LYS A 418 12.02 -15.61 -10.28
N ARG A 419 10.84 -15.74 -10.89
CA ARG A 419 9.81 -14.68 -10.90
C ARG A 419 8.76 -14.81 -9.81
N HIS A 420 8.76 -15.93 -9.09
CA HIS A 420 7.79 -16.19 -8.03
C HIS A 420 8.28 -15.61 -6.68
N SER A 421 8.63 -16.47 -5.72
CA SER A 421 9.19 -16.06 -4.42
C SER A 421 10.34 -16.97 -4.01
N ALA A 422 11.18 -16.51 -3.09
CA ALA A 422 12.26 -17.31 -2.52
C ALA A 422 11.71 -18.60 -1.86
N ASP A 423 10.64 -18.48 -1.07
CA ASP A 423 9.97 -19.62 -0.44
C ASP A 423 9.48 -20.66 -1.44
N PHE A 424 8.85 -20.22 -2.54
CA PHE A 424 8.41 -21.11 -3.62
C PHE A 424 9.60 -21.83 -4.24
N SER A 425 10.68 -21.10 -4.53
CA SER A 425 11.90 -21.65 -5.10
C SER A 425 12.55 -22.69 -4.18
N ILE A 426 12.64 -22.44 -2.88
CA ILE A 426 13.14 -23.42 -1.89
C ILE A 426 12.26 -24.66 -1.89
N LYS A 427 10.93 -24.49 -1.85
CA LYS A 427 9.98 -25.61 -1.85
C LYS A 427 10.13 -26.46 -3.11
N MET A 428 10.29 -25.83 -4.26
CA MET A 428 10.51 -26.52 -5.53
C MET A 428 11.88 -27.21 -5.60
N LEU A 429 12.96 -26.56 -5.15
CA LEU A 429 14.30 -27.16 -5.07
C LEU A 429 14.32 -28.39 -4.16
N ARG A 430 13.60 -28.36 -3.03
CA ARG A 430 13.39 -29.53 -2.16
C ARG A 430 12.73 -30.67 -2.89
N TYR A 431 11.61 -30.39 -3.54
CA TYR A 431 10.86 -31.38 -4.30
C TYR A 431 11.71 -32.03 -5.42
N LEU A 432 12.46 -31.22 -6.17
CA LEU A 432 13.35 -31.70 -7.23
C LEU A 432 14.49 -32.56 -6.68
N HIS A 433 15.11 -32.14 -5.58
CA HIS A 433 16.20 -32.86 -4.94
C HIS A 433 15.75 -34.24 -4.42
N GLU A 434 14.59 -34.34 -3.76
CA GLU A 434 14.03 -35.61 -3.26
C GLU A 434 13.76 -36.64 -4.38
N ARG A 435 13.61 -36.18 -5.62
CA ARG A 435 13.40 -37.03 -6.81
C ARG A 435 14.70 -37.31 -7.58
N ASN A 436 15.87 -37.07 -6.98
CA ASN A 436 17.19 -37.27 -7.57
C ASN A 436 17.37 -36.51 -8.90
N CYS A 437 16.77 -35.34 -9.02
CA CYS A 437 16.99 -34.47 -10.16
C CYS A 437 18.48 -34.07 -10.21
N PRO A 438 19.17 -34.14 -11.37
CA PRO A 438 20.62 -33.94 -11.45
C PRO A 438 20.99 -32.45 -11.40
N LEU A 439 20.74 -31.83 -10.24
CA LEU A 439 20.91 -30.39 -9.98
C LEU A 439 22.35 -29.88 -10.23
N GLY A 440 23.32 -30.79 -10.20
CA GLY A 440 24.74 -30.52 -10.44
C GLY A 440 25.23 -30.66 -11.88
N SER A 441 24.35 -30.88 -12.86
CA SER A 441 24.74 -30.84 -14.28
C SER A 441 25.17 -29.41 -14.68
N LEU A 442 25.94 -29.26 -15.76
CA LEU A 442 26.47 -27.95 -16.21
C LEU A 442 25.36 -26.94 -16.54
N GLU A 443 24.29 -27.37 -17.23
CA GLU A 443 23.08 -26.57 -17.45
C GLU A 443 22.34 -26.27 -16.15
N GLY A 444 22.54 -27.17 -15.19
CA GLY A 444 21.88 -27.16 -13.93
C GLY A 444 22.44 -26.19 -12.90
N SER A 445 23.75 -26.20 -12.73
CA SER A 445 24.47 -25.24 -11.90
C SER A 445 24.19 -23.82 -12.40
N ALA A 446 24.23 -23.59 -13.71
CA ALA A 446 23.86 -22.31 -14.31
C ALA A 446 22.42 -21.90 -13.95
N SER A 447 21.45 -22.82 -14.08
CA SER A 447 20.05 -22.56 -13.73
C SER A 447 19.86 -22.20 -12.25
N LEU A 448 20.54 -22.93 -11.37
CA LEU A 448 20.54 -22.70 -9.93
C LEU A 448 21.15 -21.33 -9.58
N MET A 449 22.25 -20.95 -10.24
CA MET A 449 22.87 -19.64 -10.06
C MET A 449 21.95 -18.50 -10.42
N HIS A 450 21.23 -18.61 -11.53
CA HIS A 450 20.33 -17.54 -11.89
C HIS A 450 19.14 -17.41 -10.92
N ILE A 451 18.67 -18.51 -10.32
CA ILE A 451 17.66 -18.44 -9.25
C ILE A 451 18.26 -17.75 -8.03
N PHE A 452 19.49 -18.11 -7.67
CA PHE A 452 20.22 -17.54 -6.56
C PHE A 452 20.46 -16.04 -6.70
N MET A 453 20.92 -15.59 -7.87
CA MET A 453 21.10 -14.17 -8.23
C MET A 453 19.79 -13.39 -8.18
N SER A 454 18.63 -14.03 -8.41
CA SER A 454 17.35 -13.32 -8.43
C SER A 454 16.84 -12.93 -7.04
N PHE A 455 17.22 -13.67 -6.01
CA PHE A 455 16.67 -13.48 -4.65
C PHE A 455 17.69 -13.07 -3.60
N VAL A 456 18.95 -13.51 -3.70
CA VAL A 456 19.99 -13.25 -2.69
C VAL A 456 19.48 -13.62 -1.28
N ASP A 457 18.89 -14.81 -1.17
CA ASP A 457 18.13 -15.25 0.00
C ASP A 457 18.91 -16.25 0.87
N MET A 458 18.92 -16.01 2.18
CA MET A 458 19.70 -16.81 3.13
C MET A 458 19.21 -18.25 3.25
N ASP A 459 17.93 -18.51 3.08
CA ASP A 459 17.37 -19.85 3.25
C ASP A 459 17.57 -20.70 1.98
N ILE A 460 17.54 -20.08 0.80
CA ILE A 460 18.04 -20.72 -0.44
C ILE A 460 19.52 -21.07 -0.26
N LEU A 461 20.34 -20.14 0.22
CA LEU A 461 21.77 -20.36 0.41
C LEU A 461 22.05 -21.52 1.37
N LYS A 462 21.45 -21.49 2.57
CA LYS A 462 21.60 -22.56 3.56
C LYS A 462 21.18 -23.91 2.97
N TYR A 463 20.09 -23.94 2.20
CA TYR A 463 19.60 -25.16 1.59
C TYR A 463 20.59 -25.71 0.55
N VAL A 464 21.04 -24.86 -0.38
CA VAL A 464 21.99 -25.22 -1.45
C VAL A 464 23.33 -25.66 -0.85
N VAL A 465 23.87 -24.91 0.12
CA VAL A 465 25.13 -25.24 0.81
C VAL A 465 25.03 -26.58 1.56
N HIS A 466 23.93 -26.84 2.27
CA HIS A 466 23.82 -28.04 3.10
C HIS A 466 23.47 -29.30 2.31
N LYS A 467 22.73 -29.18 1.20
CA LYS A 467 22.21 -30.34 0.43
C LYS A 467 22.82 -30.52 -0.95
N MET A 468 23.54 -29.53 -1.47
CA MET A 468 24.07 -29.54 -2.84
C MET A 468 25.54 -29.12 -2.93
N SER A 469 26.30 -29.19 -1.82
CA SER A 469 27.73 -28.82 -1.78
C SER A 469 28.65 -29.66 -2.67
N ASP A 470 28.19 -30.81 -3.15
CA ASP A 470 28.93 -31.73 -4.01
C ASP A 470 29.00 -31.26 -5.48
N ILE A 471 28.27 -30.21 -5.85
CA ILE A 471 28.28 -29.66 -7.22
C ILE A 471 29.61 -28.92 -7.47
N PRO A 472 30.42 -29.32 -8.47
CA PRO A 472 31.68 -28.64 -8.79
C PRO A 472 31.44 -27.18 -9.20
N GLY A 473 32.27 -26.25 -8.71
CA GLY A 473 32.21 -24.82 -9.07
C GLY A 473 31.08 -24.02 -8.40
N LEU A 474 30.02 -24.68 -7.91
CA LEU A 474 28.89 -24.02 -7.21
C LEU A 474 29.36 -23.12 -6.06
N LYS A 475 30.38 -23.56 -5.33
CA LYS A 475 30.94 -22.81 -4.21
C LYS A 475 31.57 -21.49 -4.64
N ASP A 476 32.37 -21.52 -5.70
CA ASP A 476 33.09 -20.35 -6.23
C ASP A 476 32.10 -19.36 -6.87
N ASP A 477 31.13 -19.88 -7.63
CA ASP A 477 30.07 -19.09 -8.24
C ASP A 477 29.18 -18.39 -7.18
N ILE A 478 28.84 -19.04 -6.06
CA ILE A 478 28.09 -18.42 -4.97
C ILE A 478 28.91 -17.28 -4.33
N VAL A 479 30.22 -17.44 -4.19
CA VAL A 479 31.11 -16.36 -3.69
C VAL A 479 31.09 -15.18 -4.66
N HIS A 480 31.17 -15.42 -5.97
CA HIS A 480 31.05 -14.37 -6.99
C HIS A 480 29.70 -13.66 -6.92
N VAL A 481 28.59 -14.39 -6.82
CA VAL A 481 27.24 -13.79 -6.71
C VAL A 481 27.10 -12.96 -5.44
N ALA A 482 27.59 -13.46 -4.30
CA ALA A 482 27.54 -12.75 -3.04
C ALA A 482 28.37 -11.45 -3.08
N LEU A 483 29.49 -11.46 -3.80
CA LEU A 483 30.26 -10.26 -4.08
C LEU A 483 29.46 -9.31 -4.98
N ASP A 484 28.98 -9.77 -6.14
CA ASP A 484 28.25 -8.96 -7.14
C ASP A 484 27.04 -8.22 -6.56
N HIS A 485 26.35 -8.84 -5.60
CA HIS A 485 25.15 -8.29 -4.96
C HIS A 485 25.44 -7.63 -3.61
N GLU A 486 26.71 -7.44 -3.23
CA GLU A 486 27.13 -6.83 -1.96
C GLU A 486 26.56 -7.54 -0.72
N TRP A 487 26.36 -8.85 -0.79
CA TRP A 487 25.65 -9.64 0.20
C TRP A 487 26.57 -10.15 1.32
N VAL A 488 26.76 -9.29 2.33
CA VAL A 488 27.65 -9.54 3.46
C VAL A 488 27.30 -10.81 4.24
N GLU A 489 26.01 -11.05 4.49
CA GLU A 489 25.56 -12.19 5.30
C GLU A 489 25.74 -13.52 4.57
N GLY A 490 25.41 -13.57 3.28
CA GLY A 490 25.61 -14.78 2.48
C GLY A 490 27.08 -15.08 2.27
N PHE A 491 27.90 -14.05 2.02
CA PHE A 491 29.35 -14.20 1.93
C PHE A 491 29.95 -14.76 3.23
N LYS A 492 29.54 -14.22 4.40
CA LYS A 492 29.91 -14.77 5.72
C LYS A 492 29.56 -16.24 5.84
N TYR A 493 28.32 -16.58 5.51
CA TYR A 493 27.83 -17.93 5.66
C TYR A 493 28.58 -18.92 4.77
N VAL A 494 28.86 -18.56 3.52
CA VAL A 494 29.59 -19.38 2.56
C VAL A 494 31.00 -19.66 3.06
N ILE A 495 31.76 -18.64 3.44
CA ILE A 495 33.14 -18.81 3.91
C ILE A 495 33.21 -19.65 5.18
N GLN A 496 32.26 -19.46 6.10
CA GLN A 496 32.25 -20.18 7.38
C GLN A 496 31.83 -21.65 7.24
N ASN A 497 31.03 -22.00 6.22
CA ASN A 497 30.40 -23.33 6.11
C ASN A 497 30.88 -24.15 4.91
N LEU A 498 31.66 -23.57 3.99
CA LEU A 498 32.17 -24.27 2.81
C LEU A 498 33.71 -24.30 2.79
N ASP A 499 34.27 -25.49 3.04
CA ASP A 499 35.70 -25.73 2.88
C ASP A 499 36.10 -25.77 1.40
N GLY A 500 37.26 -25.19 1.07
CA GLY A 500 37.90 -25.28 -0.24
C GLY A 500 37.42 -24.28 -1.31
N CYS A 501 36.66 -23.25 -0.94
CA CYS A 501 36.29 -22.17 -1.87
C CYS A 501 37.53 -21.40 -2.34
N SER A 502 37.64 -21.18 -3.64
CA SER A 502 38.63 -20.27 -4.21
C SER A 502 38.15 -18.83 -4.01
N LEU A 503 38.69 -18.15 -3.00
CA LEU A 503 38.40 -16.73 -2.81
C LEU A 503 39.02 -15.91 -3.95
N PRO A 504 38.28 -14.94 -4.54
CA PRO A 504 38.84 -14.04 -5.53
C PRO A 504 39.95 -13.17 -4.93
N SER A 505 40.72 -12.51 -5.82
CA SER A 505 41.78 -11.62 -5.37
C SER A 505 41.19 -10.36 -4.73
N MET A 506 41.97 -9.74 -3.83
CA MET A 506 41.62 -8.41 -3.31
C MET A 506 41.59 -7.36 -4.43
N ASN A 507 42.35 -7.55 -5.51
CA ASN A 507 42.38 -6.65 -6.65
C ASN A 507 41.00 -6.59 -7.33
N ASP A 508 40.41 -7.75 -7.64
CA ASP A 508 39.10 -7.86 -8.31
C ASP A 508 37.98 -7.27 -7.45
N ALA A 509 37.96 -7.61 -6.16
CA ALA A 509 36.97 -7.08 -5.24
C ALA A 509 37.07 -5.55 -5.07
N THR A 510 38.29 -5.01 -5.02
CA THR A 510 38.49 -3.56 -4.89
C THR A 510 38.08 -2.81 -6.16
N PHE A 511 38.32 -3.40 -7.33
CA PHE A 511 37.89 -2.82 -8.61
C PHE A 511 36.36 -2.67 -8.69
N ILE A 512 35.63 -3.70 -8.25
CA ILE A 512 34.16 -3.69 -8.32
C ILE A 512 33.57 -2.84 -7.17
N TYR A 513 33.99 -3.07 -5.92
CA TYR A 513 33.37 -2.51 -4.71
C TYR A 513 34.18 -1.41 -4.03
N GLY A 514 35.00 -0.69 -4.77
CA GLY A 514 35.81 0.44 -4.30
C GLY A 514 35.03 1.67 -3.80
N HIS A 515 33.81 1.50 -3.33
CA HIS A 515 32.98 2.50 -2.63
C HIS A 515 32.52 2.00 -1.25
N LYS A 516 32.86 0.75 -0.85
CA LYS A 516 32.48 0.15 0.44
C LYS A 516 33.70 -0.40 1.19
N LEU A 517 34.48 0.51 1.76
CA LEU A 517 35.69 0.18 2.51
C LEU A 517 35.47 -0.86 3.63
N ASP A 518 34.38 -0.75 4.38
CA ASP A 518 34.09 -1.68 5.49
C ASP A 518 33.87 -3.12 4.99
N PHE A 519 33.25 -3.28 3.82
CA PHE A 519 33.05 -4.58 3.20
C PHE A 519 34.39 -5.18 2.72
N LEU A 520 35.26 -4.37 2.10
CA LEU A 520 36.57 -4.82 1.64
C LEU A 520 37.50 -5.19 2.81
N LYS A 521 37.49 -4.41 3.89
CA LYS A 521 38.19 -4.74 5.15
C LYS A 521 37.71 -6.06 5.72
N PHE A 522 36.39 -6.27 5.69
CA PHE A 522 35.80 -7.53 6.12
C PHE A 522 36.23 -8.70 5.22
N CYS A 523 36.12 -8.59 3.90
CA CYS A 523 36.58 -9.59 2.92
C CYS A 523 38.04 -10.00 3.15
N LYS A 524 38.92 -9.03 3.40
CA LYS A 524 40.32 -9.28 3.76
C LYS A 524 40.47 -10.06 5.07
N SER A 525 39.70 -9.72 6.11
CA SER A 525 39.72 -10.45 7.39
C SER A 525 39.35 -11.94 7.23
N GLN A 526 38.60 -12.27 6.18
CA GLN A 526 38.19 -13.64 5.86
C GLN A 526 39.22 -14.41 5.01
N GLY A 527 40.37 -13.80 4.67
CA GLY A 527 41.49 -14.49 4.03
C GLY A 527 41.70 -14.17 2.55
N MET A 528 40.96 -13.22 1.96
CA MET A 528 41.26 -12.69 0.62
C MET A 528 42.63 -12.02 0.59
N LYS A 529 43.41 -12.29 -0.47
CA LYS A 529 44.80 -11.83 -0.59
C LYS A 529 44.98 -10.86 -1.75
N TRP A 530 45.92 -9.95 -1.57
CA TRP A 530 46.44 -9.14 -2.66
C TRP A 530 47.32 -9.99 -3.57
N VAL A 531 47.13 -9.86 -4.88
CA VAL A 531 47.93 -10.55 -5.89
C VAL A 531 48.92 -9.55 -6.47
N HIS A 532 50.17 -9.60 -5.97
CA HIS A 532 51.20 -8.62 -6.28
C HIS A 532 51.63 -8.56 -7.75
N THR A 533 51.38 -9.60 -8.53
CA THR A 533 51.72 -9.66 -9.97
C THR A 533 50.77 -8.84 -10.86
N ASP A 534 49.57 -8.53 -10.37
CA ASP A 534 48.50 -7.85 -11.11
C ASP A 534 48.11 -6.50 -10.50
N ILE A 535 48.84 -6.01 -9.48
CA ILE A 535 48.63 -4.64 -9.01
C ILE A 535 49.27 -3.72 -10.04
N ILE A 536 48.48 -3.30 -11.02
CA ILE A 536 48.91 -2.30 -11.99
C ILE A 536 48.65 -0.93 -11.32
N PRO A 537 49.58 0.04 -11.40
CA PRO A 537 49.32 1.41 -10.97
C PRO A 537 47.97 1.97 -11.46
N ARG A 538 47.52 1.46 -12.62
CA ARG A 538 46.22 1.72 -13.24
C ARG A 538 45.01 1.36 -12.39
N ASP A 539 45.05 0.32 -11.56
CA ASP A 539 43.91 -0.06 -10.71
C ASP A 539 43.78 0.88 -9.50
N ILE A 540 44.92 1.24 -8.90
CA ILE A 540 45.00 2.25 -7.84
C ILE A 540 44.55 3.61 -8.39
N LEU A 541 44.98 3.98 -9.60
CA LEU A 541 44.51 5.18 -10.30
C LEU A 541 43.02 5.12 -10.66
N HIS A 542 42.47 3.95 -11.01
CA HIS A 542 41.03 3.79 -11.20
C HIS A 542 40.25 4.02 -9.91
N MET A 543 40.76 3.57 -8.76
CA MET A 543 40.13 3.89 -7.47
C MET A 543 40.18 5.39 -7.17
N VAL A 544 41.27 6.06 -7.55
CA VAL A 544 41.42 7.51 -7.40
C VAL A 544 40.30 8.22 -8.14
N THR A 545 39.90 7.78 -9.33
CA THR A 545 38.75 8.34 -10.06
C THR A 545 37.40 8.29 -9.31
N ARG A 546 37.30 7.58 -8.17
CA ARG A 546 36.11 7.54 -7.31
C ARG A 546 36.13 8.56 -6.15
N LYS A 547 37.22 9.32 -5.96
CA LYS A 547 37.41 10.30 -4.85
C LYS A 547 37.28 9.73 -3.42
N ASP A 548 37.43 8.42 -3.22
CA ASP A 548 37.37 7.81 -1.88
C ASP A 548 38.77 7.76 -1.25
N TRP A 549 39.03 8.71 -0.34
CA TRP A 549 40.32 8.81 0.35
C TRP A 549 40.55 7.68 1.34
N ASP A 550 39.55 7.33 2.14
CA ASP A 550 39.69 6.32 3.18
C ASP A 550 40.03 4.95 2.58
N LEU A 551 39.44 4.66 1.41
CA LEU A 551 39.76 3.47 0.65
C LEU A 551 41.19 3.50 0.09
N LEU A 552 41.59 4.62 -0.50
CA LEU A 552 42.92 4.77 -1.07
C LEU A 552 44.00 4.65 0.02
N GLU A 553 43.80 5.34 1.15
CA GLU A 553 44.66 5.28 2.32
C GLU A 553 44.81 3.84 2.82
N TRP A 554 43.69 3.12 2.96
CA TRP A 554 43.69 1.74 3.39
C TRP A 554 44.42 0.83 2.40
N VAL A 555 44.08 0.87 1.11
CA VAL A 555 44.73 0.01 0.10
C VAL A 555 46.23 0.29 0.06
N THR A 556 46.63 1.55 -0.05
CA THR A 556 48.05 1.93 -0.10
C THR A 556 48.83 1.56 1.16
N SER A 557 48.19 1.56 2.34
CA SER A 557 48.80 1.05 3.58
C SER A 557 49.01 -0.47 3.58
N GLU A 558 48.16 -1.22 2.88
CA GLU A 558 48.12 -2.69 2.92
C GLU A 558 48.98 -3.36 1.86
N ILE A 559 48.91 -2.89 0.62
CA ILE A 559 49.80 -3.37 -0.46
C ILE A 559 51.17 -2.73 -0.37
N GLY A 560 51.28 -1.60 0.32
CA GLY A 560 52.42 -0.70 0.24
C GLY A 560 52.45 0.02 -1.11
N CYS A 561 52.71 1.31 -1.12
CA CYS A 561 52.71 2.10 -2.36
C CYS A 561 53.93 1.83 -3.28
N HIS A 562 54.68 0.74 -3.09
CA HIS A 562 55.94 0.42 -3.82
C HIS A 562 55.73 0.19 -5.31
N VAL A 563 54.47 0.07 -5.71
CA VAL A 563 54.01 -0.03 -7.09
C VAL A 563 53.79 1.35 -7.73
N LEU A 564 53.67 2.42 -6.94
CA LEU A 564 53.46 3.80 -7.41
C LEU A 564 54.79 4.54 -7.59
N ASN A 565 54.90 5.32 -8.67
CA ASN A 565 56.05 6.21 -8.93
C ASN A 565 55.64 7.67 -8.65
N SER A 566 56.59 8.60 -8.78
CA SER A 566 56.35 10.03 -8.51
C SER A 566 55.23 10.62 -9.36
N THR A 567 55.08 10.20 -10.62
CA THR A 567 53.99 10.62 -11.51
C THR A 567 52.63 10.16 -11.01
N HIS A 568 52.48 8.88 -10.65
CA HIS A 568 51.24 8.36 -10.10
C HIS A 568 50.85 9.07 -8.79
N ILE A 569 51.82 9.35 -7.90
CA ILE A 569 51.55 10.07 -6.66
C ILE A 569 51.06 11.50 -6.94
N LEU A 570 51.61 12.17 -7.96
CA LEU A 570 51.15 13.51 -8.38
C LEU A 570 49.76 13.49 -9.00
N GLU A 571 49.45 12.52 -9.85
CA GLU A 571 48.10 12.35 -10.41
C GLU A 571 47.06 12.16 -9.30
N ILE A 572 47.40 11.35 -8.30
CA ILE A 572 46.57 11.16 -7.10
C ILE A 572 46.42 12.46 -6.32
N ALA A 573 47.53 13.13 -6.01
CA ALA A 573 47.51 14.37 -5.25
C ALA A 573 46.70 15.44 -5.97
N GLN A 574 46.85 15.59 -7.28
CA GLN A 574 46.09 16.51 -8.11
C GLN A 574 44.59 16.19 -8.08
N TYR A 575 44.22 14.91 -8.18
CA TYR A 575 42.82 14.50 -8.16
C TYR A 575 42.11 14.79 -6.83
N PHE A 576 42.88 14.84 -5.74
CA PHE A 576 42.45 15.25 -4.40
C PHE A 576 42.85 16.69 -4.06
N ASP A 577 43.01 17.58 -5.05
CA ASP A 577 43.27 19.02 -4.86
C ASP A 577 44.47 19.33 -3.96
N PHE A 578 45.50 18.48 -4.00
CA PHE A 578 46.71 18.56 -3.19
C PHE A 578 46.44 18.70 -1.68
N ARG A 579 45.37 18.06 -1.18
CA ARG A 579 45.09 18.04 0.25
C ARG A 579 46.30 17.53 1.04
N ARG A 580 46.57 18.20 2.15
CA ARG A 580 47.75 17.97 2.99
C ARG A 580 47.82 16.57 3.59
N ASP A 581 46.68 16.03 4.04
CA ASP A 581 46.54 14.66 4.57
C ASP A 581 46.97 13.60 3.54
N VAL A 582 46.62 13.79 2.26
CA VAL A 582 46.98 12.90 1.15
C VAL A 582 48.49 12.82 0.98
N LEU A 583 49.14 13.98 0.90
CA LEU A 583 50.58 14.08 0.70
C LEU A 583 51.37 13.64 1.95
N GLU A 584 50.87 13.93 3.15
CA GLU A 584 51.46 13.47 4.42
C GLU A 584 51.43 11.94 4.52
N HIS A 585 50.36 11.28 4.06
CA HIS A 585 50.28 9.82 4.03
C HIS A 585 51.39 9.19 3.17
N PHE A 586 51.61 9.68 1.95
CA PHE A 586 52.68 9.18 1.09
C PHE A 586 54.07 9.52 1.65
N TYR A 587 54.24 10.70 2.27
CA TYR A 587 55.47 11.11 2.93
C TYR A 587 55.83 10.23 4.13
N ASN A 588 54.86 9.99 5.01
CA ASN A 588 55.04 9.25 6.26
C ASN A 588 55.25 7.75 6.04
N ASN A 589 54.67 7.17 4.98
CA ASN A 589 54.87 5.78 4.61
C ASN A 589 56.23 5.50 3.94
N ARG A 590 57.19 6.44 4.07
CA ARG A 590 58.59 6.34 3.63
C ARG A 590 58.74 6.00 2.15
N PHE A 591 57.84 6.54 1.33
CA PHE A 591 58.11 6.61 -0.09
C PHE A 591 59.31 7.52 -0.30
N PHE A 592 60.24 7.08 -1.14
CA PHE A 592 61.12 8.01 -1.82
C PHE A 592 60.23 8.85 -2.75
N LEU A 593 59.55 9.83 -2.17
CA LEU A 593 59.34 11.10 -2.82
C LEU A 593 60.77 11.61 -3.08
N THR A 594 61.34 11.13 -4.18
CA THR A 594 62.65 11.58 -4.60
C THR A 594 62.55 13.07 -4.85
N LYS A 595 63.69 13.76 -4.94
CA LYS A 595 63.71 15.14 -5.46
C LYS A 595 62.95 15.26 -6.80
N ASP A 596 62.73 14.14 -7.49
CA ASP A 596 61.99 14.07 -8.74
C ASP A 596 60.50 14.39 -8.60
N ILE A 597 59.84 14.30 -7.44
CA ILE A 597 58.42 14.74 -7.38
C ILE A 597 58.28 16.25 -7.59
N PHE A 598 59.25 17.05 -7.12
CA PHE A 598 59.30 18.47 -7.46
C PHE A 598 59.53 18.67 -8.95
N LYS A 599 60.44 17.89 -9.54
CA LYS A 599 60.76 17.95 -10.96
C LYS A 599 59.57 17.58 -11.83
N VAL A 600 58.87 16.49 -11.52
CA VAL A 600 57.65 16.07 -12.24
C VAL A 600 56.52 17.07 -12.03
N ALA A 601 56.36 17.64 -10.83
CA ALA A 601 55.37 18.71 -10.60
C ALA A 601 55.66 19.97 -11.44
N ILE A 602 56.93 20.28 -11.66
CA ILE A 602 57.41 21.38 -12.51
C ILE A 602 57.24 21.04 -14.01
N GLU A 603 57.58 19.81 -14.43
CA GLU A 603 57.41 19.29 -15.80
C GLU A 603 55.94 19.29 -16.25
N GLU A 604 55.03 18.82 -15.39
CA GLU A 604 53.60 18.71 -15.68
C GLU A 604 52.84 20.05 -15.54
N TYR A 605 53.56 21.17 -15.34
CA TYR A 605 52.99 22.51 -15.09
C TYR A 605 51.88 22.49 -14.03
N THR A 606 52.08 21.79 -12.91
CA THR A 606 51.07 21.75 -11.84
C THR A 606 50.89 23.12 -11.17
N GLU A 607 49.73 23.38 -10.56
CA GLU A 607 49.46 24.66 -9.89
C GLU A 607 50.44 24.91 -8.73
N VAL A 608 50.75 26.18 -8.42
CA VAL A 608 51.64 26.55 -7.30
C VAL A 608 51.16 25.97 -5.96
N ILE A 609 49.87 25.67 -5.84
CA ILE A 609 49.26 24.96 -4.71
C ILE A 609 49.95 23.60 -4.45
N ALA A 610 50.32 22.87 -5.50
CA ALA A 610 51.06 21.60 -5.39
C ALA A 610 52.42 21.81 -4.71
N LEU A 611 53.18 22.80 -5.18
CA LEU A 611 54.51 23.11 -4.67
C LEU A 611 54.46 23.65 -3.25
N LYS A 612 53.47 24.48 -2.92
CA LYS A 612 53.18 24.96 -1.55
C LYS A 612 52.95 23.79 -0.60
N SER A 613 52.07 22.88 -0.98
CA SER A 613 51.70 21.73 -0.16
C SER A 613 52.88 20.79 0.09
N LEU A 614 53.75 20.58 -0.91
CA LEU A 614 54.99 19.80 -0.74
C LEU A 614 55.97 20.47 0.25
N VAL A 615 56.15 21.79 0.18
CA VAL A 615 57.02 22.52 1.11
C VAL A 615 56.47 22.46 2.55
N GLU A 616 55.16 22.61 2.73
CA GLU A 616 54.51 22.55 4.05
C GLU A 616 54.72 21.20 4.77
N ILE A 617 54.87 20.11 4.02
CA ILE A 617 55.06 18.76 4.54
C ILE A 617 56.53 18.46 4.88
N GLY A 618 57.45 19.37 4.49
CA GLY A 618 58.84 19.34 4.91
C GLY A 618 59.85 19.11 3.78
N PHE A 619 59.41 19.10 2.52
CA PHE A 619 60.35 19.09 1.39
C PHE A 619 61.08 20.42 1.27
N LYS A 620 62.37 20.34 0.98
CA LYS A 620 63.21 21.53 0.79
C LYS A 620 63.44 21.78 -0.69
N VAL A 621 63.22 23.02 -1.10
CA VAL A 621 63.66 23.53 -2.39
C VAL A 621 65.17 23.75 -2.32
N ASP A 622 65.93 22.96 -3.08
CA ASP A 622 67.38 23.07 -3.19
C ASP A 622 67.82 23.61 -4.55
N GLU A 623 69.13 23.74 -4.74
CA GLU A 623 69.70 24.30 -5.97
C GLU A 623 69.41 23.42 -7.20
N ASP A 624 69.33 22.09 -7.04
CA ASP A 624 69.09 21.15 -8.13
C ASP A 624 67.66 21.29 -8.68
N ILE A 625 66.66 21.46 -7.80
CA ILE A 625 65.26 21.66 -8.19
C ILE A 625 65.09 23.01 -8.92
N PHE A 626 65.77 24.05 -8.44
CA PHE A 626 65.73 25.37 -9.06
C PHE A 626 66.39 25.38 -10.44
N ALA A 627 67.58 24.76 -10.57
CA ALA A 627 68.27 24.65 -11.85
C ALA A 627 67.42 23.90 -12.88
N PHE A 628 66.76 22.83 -12.44
CA PHE A 628 65.84 22.06 -13.29
C PHE A 628 64.62 22.87 -13.74
N ALA A 629 64.03 23.68 -12.85
CA ALA A 629 62.93 24.58 -13.23
C ALA A 629 63.36 25.60 -14.31
N MET A 630 64.57 26.16 -14.17
CA MET A 630 65.13 27.10 -15.16
C MET A 630 65.38 26.43 -16.51
N GLU A 631 65.81 25.16 -16.52
CA GLU A 631 66.05 24.39 -17.75
C GLU A 631 64.75 24.04 -18.50
N ILE A 632 63.64 23.85 -17.78
CA ILE A 632 62.32 23.59 -18.38
C ILE A 632 61.65 24.88 -18.88
N PHE A 633 61.83 25.98 -18.16
CA PHE A 633 61.18 27.26 -18.48
C PHE A 633 62.02 28.15 -19.43
N ASP A 634 62.93 27.55 -20.20
CA ASP A 634 63.89 28.26 -21.07
C ASP A 634 63.23 28.97 -22.28
N ASP A 635 61.94 28.71 -22.55
CA ASP A 635 61.12 29.40 -23.55
C ASP A 635 60.12 30.40 -22.90
N GLU A 636 59.72 31.43 -23.67
CA GLU A 636 58.95 32.63 -23.26
C GLU A 636 58.12 32.51 -21.95
N PRO A 637 58.36 33.36 -20.93
CA PRO A 637 57.73 33.22 -19.64
C PRO A 637 56.21 33.46 -19.71
N THR A 638 55.44 32.51 -19.21
CA THR A 638 53.99 32.64 -18.99
C THR A 638 53.71 33.09 -17.57
N ASP A 639 52.53 33.65 -17.29
CA ASP A 639 52.14 34.05 -15.93
C ASP A 639 52.30 32.90 -14.92
N LYS A 640 52.09 31.65 -15.36
CA LYS A 640 52.21 30.44 -14.54
C LYS A 640 53.66 30.07 -14.24
N THR A 641 54.58 30.21 -15.20
CA THR A 641 56.02 29.95 -14.96
C THR A 641 56.62 31.02 -14.04
N ILE A 642 56.18 32.27 -14.17
CA ILE A 642 56.54 33.36 -13.25
C ILE A 642 56.08 33.06 -11.82
N GLU A 643 54.85 32.57 -11.64
CA GLU A 643 54.30 32.24 -10.33
C GLU A 643 55.08 31.09 -9.65
N ILE A 644 55.41 30.04 -10.40
CA ILE A 644 56.19 28.90 -9.93
C ILE A 644 57.61 29.33 -9.54
N LEU A 645 58.30 30.09 -10.40
CA LEU A 645 59.64 30.60 -10.12
C LEU A 645 59.66 31.53 -8.90
N SER A 646 58.67 32.43 -8.78
CA SER A 646 58.53 33.32 -7.61
C SER A 646 58.35 32.52 -6.31
N PHE A 647 57.57 31.44 -6.35
CA PHE A 647 57.40 30.54 -5.21
C PHE A 647 58.72 29.83 -4.84
N LEU A 648 59.45 29.27 -5.81
CA LEU A 648 60.71 28.57 -5.58
C LEU A 648 61.80 29.49 -5.01
N VAL A 649 61.88 30.73 -5.50
CA VAL A 649 62.80 31.76 -4.96
C VAL A 649 62.48 32.09 -3.51
N SER A 650 61.19 32.22 -3.19
CA SER A 650 60.72 32.61 -1.85
C SER A 650 60.91 31.53 -0.79
N ASN A 651 61.02 30.25 -1.20
CA ASN A 651 61.16 29.09 -0.30
C ASN A 651 62.56 28.46 -0.31
N ARG A 652 63.54 29.10 -0.96
CA ARG A 652 64.93 28.63 -1.00
C ARG A 652 65.59 28.74 0.38
N CYS A 653 66.32 27.69 0.79
CA CYS A 653 67.18 27.77 1.96
C CYS A 653 68.23 28.89 1.77
N PRO A 654 68.49 29.76 2.76
CA PRO A 654 69.37 30.91 2.61
C PRO A 654 70.84 30.45 2.66
N GLN A 655 71.35 29.92 1.57
CA GLN A 655 72.79 29.94 1.32
C GLN A 655 73.07 30.62 -0.02
N ARG A 656 73.86 31.68 0.10
CA ARG A 656 74.33 32.57 -0.97
C ARG A 656 74.87 31.78 -2.15
N LYS A 657 74.21 31.89 -3.29
CA LYS A 657 74.71 32.40 -4.58
C LYS A 657 73.84 31.84 -5.71
N VAL A 658 72.81 32.59 -6.12
CA VAL A 658 72.47 32.90 -7.53
C VAL A 658 71.46 34.05 -7.44
N PHE A 659 71.98 35.27 -7.26
CA PHE A 659 71.38 36.46 -7.85
C PHE A 659 72.28 36.70 -9.06
N GLU A 660 71.85 36.23 -10.22
CA GLU A 660 72.33 36.54 -11.58
C GLU A 660 71.94 35.38 -12.52
N VAL A 661 70.64 35.26 -12.79
CA VAL A 661 70.06 35.06 -14.13
C VAL A 661 68.75 35.83 -14.14
#